data_AF-A0A1F5AS34-F1
#
_entry.id   AF-A0A1F5AS34-F1
#
_cell.length_a   1.000
_cell.length_b   1.000
_cell.length_c   1.000
_cell.angle_alpha   90.00
_cell.angle_beta   90.00
_cell.angle_gamma   90.00
#
_symmetry.space_group_name_H-M   'P 1'
#
loop_
_entity.id
_entity.type
_entity.pdbx_description
1 polymer ?
#
loop_
_entity_poly.entity_id
_entity_poly.type
_entity_poly.pdbx_seq_one_letter_code
_entity_poly.pdbx_strand_id
1 'polypeptide(L)'
;MPLLTIGAPQKAPSGKVRAYPDVIPKDVSFETVVSSQPYPPVKYPVPIIGWKEHPEEFHVAPKGAIVSPAPNPETPGASPSKERGYYIVPLIGLASGSSPALFEPDHVEQELVDGYMPGVKSAWTKDGLKFTQLAFCTLLEGTEVRTGREPLLALVRYTLVNEKGPARKVFLWLNFGQAVYGHGIFQVPPKYPQTLSYDSPFVAGSSGKAVVAVLSVPKSGVVSFHPLSDGPRPASGAKPGEHTKTAEDKEKQAKPAPGNPRENSLCFELNLAGGESRSIDLAIPYYPLEKDALRALVTPGQLRETDGSDSVLDSRLALFRNYWKNELNGRAVFNIPEPRIDNSYRTCLANNLMLTDRSPVNGSLHIHPDATHYEFVWAGDSACILHAYDRLGYHGEAASYLRYFLARQGTRRPEGDVSSADGFLPGDQPGLRWMGENGFILWAMAEHYKLSGDKEWLKSVAPAMMKSADWIIRERARTKTLVNGEQPRHYGLLPRGRTSDNPEIDHLYWTDNYSYGGLRGTADVLGEIGLKAKAARYAAEADDYRACLRESVERSIVREADPPFVPLGPYKNKMPTETDLANDWYSLSGPVYMVEMGIFGARDPKVGWINATVEKYVMASGLPTLSRPGFIDPHYVYNQALSQLLRGETEKFLWTFYSMFAYGQSRSTYSTVECNDIFTGESGESWDALRQPHEHSNSRVIAMVRIAFLLEEGETLHLLPGTPRGWLEPGKVIEVKNAPTYFGEVSVRAEAGRGAKEIRYVIDPPARKKASIVLHLRPPTIFGVVKSVEVDGKRVSVEGETVDLGPLSARTQVACTY
;
A
#
# COMPACT_ATOMS: atom_id res chain seq x y z
N MET A 1 17.89 22.39 -13.99
CA MET A 1 16.50 22.71 -13.59
C MET A 1 16.58 23.71 -12.45
N PRO A 2 15.85 24.84 -12.48
CA PRO A 2 15.88 25.76 -11.36
C PRO A 2 15.10 25.14 -10.18
N LEU A 3 15.65 25.27 -8.97
CA LEU A 3 15.03 24.85 -7.72
C LEU A 3 13.67 25.55 -7.56
N LEU A 4 12.60 24.75 -7.48
CA LEU A 4 11.30 25.19 -7.00
C LEU A 4 11.43 25.45 -5.50
N THR A 5 11.47 26.72 -5.10
CA THR A 5 11.36 27.16 -3.71
C THR A 5 10.00 26.75 -3.16
N ILE A 6 9.99 25.80 -2.23
CA ILE A 6 8.82 25.41 -1.45
C ILE A 6 8.49 26.60 -0.53
N GLY A 7 7.36 27.27 -0.79
CA GLY A 7 6.87 28.35 0.05
C GLY A 7 6.56 27.86 1.47
N ALA A 8 6.76 28.72 2.47
CA ALA A 8 6.48 28.43 3.87
C ALA A 8 5.03 27.93 4.07
N PRO A 9 4.79 26.99 5.01
CA PRO A 9 3.46 26.43 5.24
C PRO A 9 2.48 27.54 5.65
N GLN A 10 1.41 27.69 4.88
CA GLN A 10 0.27 28.52 5.27
C GLN A 10 -0.34 27.94 6.55
N LYS A 11 -0.72 28.80 7.50
CA LYS A 11 -1.52 28.41 8.67
C LYS A 11 -2.74 27.62 8.19
N ALA A 12 -3.00 26.46 8.82
CA ALA A 12 -4.17 25.64 8.55
C ALA A 12 -5.43 26.53 8.59
N PRO A 13 -6.22 26.60 7.50
CA PRO A 13 -7.39 27.45 7.46
C PRO A 13 -8.42 26.94 8.47
N SER A 14 -8.97 27.84 9.28
CA SER A 14 -10.12 27.61 10.18
C SER A 14 -11.43 27.40 9.42
N GLY A 15 -11.38 26.95 8.16
CA GLY A 15 -12.50 26.82 7.24
C GLY A 15 -12.98 25.38 7.12
N LYS A 16 -14.27 25.20 6.82
CA LYS A 16 -14.87 23.89 6.54
C LYS A 16 -14.15 23.23 5.36
N VAL A 17 -13.73 21.98 5.53
CA VAL A 17 -13.12 21.17 4.47
C VAL A 17 -14.14 20.95 3.35
N ARG A 18 -13.70 21.14 2.10
CA ARG A 18 -14.54 20.91 0.92
C ARG A 18 -14.16 19.59 0.25
N ALA A 19 -15.17 18.85 -0.21
CA ALA A 19 -14.95 17.66 -1.01
C ALA A 19 -14.23 17.98 -2.32
N TYR A 20 -14.60 19.05 -3.02
CA TYR A 20 -14.01 19.45 -4.29
C TYR A 20 -13.92 21.00 -4.34
N PRO A 21 -13.10 21.58 -5.23
CA PRO A 21 -13.19 23.00 -5.54
C PRO A 21 -14.57 23.36 -6.10
N ASP A 22 -14.97 24.63 -6.00
CA ASP A 22 -16.27 25.10 -6.51
C ASP A 22 -16.45 24.81 -8.01
N VAL A 23 -15.35 24.88 -8.76
CA VAL A 23 -15.27 24.48 -10.17
C VAL A 23 -14.06 23.55 -10.31
N ILE A 24 -14.32 22.32 -10.72
CA ILE A 24 -13.26 21.36 -11.08
C ILE A 24 -12.74 21.74 -12.48
N PRO A 25 -11.43 22.02 -12.64
CA PRO A 25 -10.84 22.34 -13.94
C PRO A 25 -11.01 21.19 -14.94
N LYS A 26 -11.09 21.50 -16.23
CA LYS A 26 -11.21 20.48 -17.29
C LYS A 26 -9.88 19.80 -17.64
N ASP A 27 -8.77 20.41 -17.22
CA ASP A 27 -7.38 19.99 -17.36
C ASP A 27 -6.77 19.67 -15.98
N VAL A 28 -7.44 18.84 -15.20
CA VAL A 28 -6.90 18.41 -13.91
C VAL A 28 -5.55 17.70 -14.13
N SER A 29 -4.51 18.24 -13.48
CA SER A 29 -3.20 17.60 -13.31
C SER A 29 -2.84 17.53 -11.82
N PHE A 30 -1.75 16.85 -11.50
CA PHE A 30 -1.17 16.84 -10.17
C PHE A 30 -0.90 18.26 -9.65
N GLU A 31 -0.30 19.12 -10.50
CA GLU A 31 0.02 20.52 -10.19
C GLU A 31 -1.24 21.33 -9.88
N THR A 32 -2.33 21.12 -10.63
CA THR A 32 -3.60 21.79 -10.39
C THR A 32 -4.19 21.41 -9.03
N VAL A 33 -4.13 20.14 -8.63
CA VAL A 33 -4.58 19.70 -7.29
C VAL A 33 -3.74 20.33 -6.18
N VAL A 34 -2.41 20.23 -6.26
CA VAL A 34 -1.54 20.69 -5.14
C VAL A 34 -1.42 22.21 -5.04
N SER A 35 -1.67 22.96 -6.12
CA SER A 35 -1.63 24.43 -6.11
C SER A 35 -2.96 25.08 -5.73
N SER A 36 -4.08 24.36 -5.85
CA SER A 36 -5.42 24.86 -5.56
C SER A 36 -5.92 24.54 -4.16
N GLN A 37 -5.29 23.60 -3.46
CA GLN A 37 -5.67 23.17 -2.12
C GLN A 37 -4.57 23.49 -1.10
N PRO A 38 -4.92 23.87 0.14
CA PRO A 38 -3.96 24.33 1.15
C PRO A 38 -3.24 23.18 1.90
N TYR A 39 -3.35 21.94 1.39
CA TYR A 39 -2.90 20.75 2.12
C TYR A 39 -1.42 20.45 1.85
N PRO A 40 -0.60 20.20 2.89
CA PRO A 40 0.79 19.77 2.75
C PRO A 40 0.90 18.32 2.24
N PRO A 41 2.09 17.90 1.74
CA PRO A 41 2.38 16.49 1.53
C PRO A 41 2.44 15.71 2.85
N VAL A 42 2.34 14.38 2.76
CA VAL A 42 2.69 13.47 3.87
C VAL A 42 4.12 13.75 4.33
N LYS A 43 4.30 13.97 5.63
CA LYS A 43 5.61 14.22 6.24
C LYS A 43 6.28 12.93 6.70
N TYR A 44 7.61 12.98 6.76
CA TYR A 44 8.47 11.97 7.38
C TYR A 44 8.21 10.53 6.90
N PRO A 45 8.20 10.28 5.59
CA PRO A 45 7.91 8.95 5.08
C PRO A 45 8.93 7.92 5.56
N VAL A 46 8.45 6.71 5.85
CA VAL A 46 9.27 5.58 6.31
C VAL A 46 9.10 4.43 5.31
N PRO A 47 9.78 4.46 4.15
CA PRO A 47 9.77 3.33 3.23
C PRO A 47 10.42 2.09 3.85
N ILE A 48 10.01 0.91 3.37
CA ILE A 48 10.64 -0.36 3.69
C ILE A 48 11.60 -0.78 2.56
N ILE A 49 12.62 -1.54 2.93
CA ILE A 49 13.51 -2.27 2.01
C ILE A 49 13.50 -3.75 2.39
N GLY A 50 13.32 -4.62 1.40
CA GLY A 50 13.13 -6.05 1.64
C GLY A 50 13.33 -6.87 0.36
N TRP A 51 12.80 -8.08 0.38
CA TRP A 51 12.80 -8.99 -0.76
C TRP A 51 11.43 -9.64 -0.90
N LYS A 52 10.99 -9.92 -2.13
CA LYS A 52 9.69 -10.56 -2.38
C LYS A 52 9.56 -11.83 -1.55
N GLU A 53 8.42 -11.98 -0.88
CA GLU A 53 8.05 -13.15 -0.08
C GLU A 53 8.91 -13.41 1.18
N HIS A 54 9.85 -12.52 1.50
CA HIS A 54 10.66 -12.67 2.71
C HIS A 54 9.85 -12.20 3.92
N PRO A 55 9.81 -12.96 5.04
CA PRO A 55 9.02 -12.60 6.22
C PRO A 55 9.60 -11.42 7.04
N GLU A 56 10.55 -10.68 6.48
CA GLU A 56 11.24 -9.63 7.22
C GLU A 56 11.66 -8.51 6.28
N GLU A 57 11.63 -7.29 6.79
CA GLU A 57 11.95 -6.08 6.06
C GLU A 57 12.54 -5.03 7.00
N PHE A 58 13.39 -4.15 6.48
CA PHE A 58 13.91 -3.03 7.24
C PHE A 58 13.15 -1.76 6.90
N HIS A 59 12.93 -0.91 7.89
CA HIS A 59 12.45 0.45 7.68
C HIS A 59 13.63 1.41 7.53
N VAL A 60 13.49 2.38 6.62
CA VAL A 60 14.46 3.47 6.43
C VAL A 60 13.83 4.77 6.91
N ALA A 61 14.13 5.15 8.16
CA ALA A 61 13.57 6.37 8.75
C ALA A 61 14.17 7.64 8.11
N PRO A 62 13.46 8.79 8.11
CA PRO A 62 13.89 10.05 7.49
C PRO A 62 15.28 10.55 7.87
N LYS A 63 15.80 10.21 9.05
CA LYS A 63 17.17 10.53 9.48
C LYS A 63 18.24 9.55 9.00
N GLY A 64 17.89 8.65 8.09
CA GLY A 64 18.74 7.60 7.56
C GLY A 64 18.95 6.42 8.50
N ALA A 65 18.09 6.26 9.50
CA ALA A 65 18.18 5.11 10.38
C ALA A 65 17.68 3.85 9.68
N ILE A 66 18.43 2.75 9.81
CA ILE A 66 17.99 1.42 9.41
C ILE A 66 17.40 0.75 10.65
N VAL A 67 16.10 0.44 10.56
CA VAL A 67 15.34 -0.12 11.68
C VAL A 67 14.90 -1.52 11.31
N SER A 68 15.34 -2.51 12.10
CA SER A 68 14.74 -3.84 12.15
C SER A 68 13.89 -3.86 13.43
N PRO A 69 12.55 -3.95 13.32
CA PRO A 69 11.69 -3.82 14.47
C PRO A 69 11.89 -4.95 15.49
N ALA A 70 11.74 -4.62 16.77
CA ALA A 70 11.51 -5.68 17.75
C ALA A 70 10.11 -6.25 17.48
N PRO A 71 9.92 -7.56 17.39
CA PRO A 71 8.63 -8.10 17.01
C PRO A 71 7.56 -7.76 18.02
N ASN A 72 6.40 -7.44 17.46
CA ASN A 72 5.32 -6.81 18.17
C ASN A 72 4.85 -7.75 19.32
N PRO A 73 4.86 -7.27 20.57
CA PRO A 73 4.41 -8.08 21.72
C PRO A 73 2.94 -8.49 21.62
N GLU A 74 2.15 -7.84 20.77
CA GLU A 74 0.75 -8.17 20.50
C GLU A 74 0.59 -9.30 19.46
N THR A 75 1.66 -9.67 18.72
CA THR A 75 1.64 -10.78 17.74
C THR A 75 1.78 -12.13 18.46
N PRO A 76 0.76 -13.01 18.44
CA PRO A 76 0.80 -14.31 19.09
C PRO A 76 1.90 -15.20 18.48
N GLY A 77 2.82 -15.70 19.32
CA GLY A 77 3.90 -16.59 18.89
C GLY A 77 5.19 -15.90 18.45
N ALA A 78 5.26 -14.56 18.52
CA ALA A 78 6.51 -13.83 18.28
C ALA A 78 7.59 -14.25 19.29
N SER A 79 8.62 -14.96 18.82
CA SER A 79 9.70 -15.51 19.66
C SER A 79 10.55 -14.39 20.29
N PRO A 80 10.52 -14.11 21.59
CA PRO A 80 11.11 -12.92 22.24
C PRO A 80 12.64 -12.93 22.31
N SER A 81 13.34 -13.18 21.21
CA SER A 81 14.81 -13.15 21.19
C SER A 81 15.26 -11.77 21.65
N LYS A 82 16.18 -11.73 22.61
CA LYS A 82 16.76 -10.48 23.15
C LYS A 82 17.90 -9.95 22.25
N GLU A 83 18.09 -10.56 21.08
CA GLU A 83 19.14 -10.29 20.10
C GLU A 83 18.56 -9.69 18.79
N ARG A 84 17.29 -9.24 18.80
CA ARG A 84 16.61 -8.58 17.66
C ARG A 84 16.12 -7.18 18.04
N GLY A 85 15.72 -6.38 17.05
CA GLY A 85 15.18 -5.04 17.29
C GLY A 85 16.24 -3.94 17.26
N TYR A 86 16.96 -3.80 16.15
CA TYR A 86 18.03 -2.81 16.02
C TYR A 86 17.52 -1.51 15.42
N TYR A 87 17.92 -0.39 16.03
CA TYR A 87 17.75 0.95 15.49
C TYR A 87 19.14 1.54 15.23
N ILE A 88 19.65 1.38 14.01
CA ILE A 88 21.00 1.83 13.63
C ILE A 88 20.87 3.22 13.02
N VAL A 89 21.26 4.25 13.77
CA VAL A 89 21.11 5.65 13.35
C VAL A 89 22.46 6.28 13.03
N PRO A 90 22.60 6.94 11.86
CA PRO A 90 23.78 7.74 11.58
C PRO A 90 23.70 9.08 12.32
N LEU A 91 24.82 9.48 12.91
CA LEU A 91 25.01 10.75 13.60
C LEU A 91 26.30 11.40 13.09
N ILE A 92 26.39 12.72 13.20
CA ILE A 92 27.53 13.49 12.70
C ILE A 92 28.21 14.32 13.79
N GLY A 93 29.54 14.30 13.81
CA GLY A 93 30.38 15.25 14.56
C GLY A 93 31.30 16.03 13.62
N LEU A 94 31.45 17.34 13.87
CA LEU A 94 32.32 18.24 13.10
C LEU A 94 33.60 18.64 13.84
N ALA A 95 33.74 18.27 15.11
CA ALA A 95 34.94 18.50 15.90
C ALA A 95 35.27 17.29 16.76
N SER A 96 36.56 17.08 17.03
CA SER A 96 36.98 16.04 17.97
C SER A 96 36.38 16.33 19.35
N GLY A 97 35.67 15.35 19.91
CA GLY A 97 35.03 15.49 21.22
C GLY A 97 33.69 16.24 21.24
N SER A 98 33.15 16.74 20.11
CA SER A 98 31.75 17.24 20.06
C SER A 98 30.75 16.09 20.17
N SER A 99 29.64 16.27 20.90
CA SER A 99 28.56 15.27 20.89
C SER A 99 28.01 15.10 19.48
N PRO A 100 27.96 13.88 18.93
CA PRO A 100 27.44 13.69 17.58
C PRO A 100 25.94 13.98 17.57
N ALA A 101 25.49 14.66 16.53
CA ALA A 101 24.11 15.12 16.37
C ALA A 101 23.36 14.27 15.33
N LEU A 102 22.04 14.20 15.49
CA LEU A 102 21.14 13.62 14.49
C LEU A 102 21.09 14.51 13.26
N PHE A 103 20.78 13.89 12.12
CA PHE A 103 20.29 14.64 10.98
C PHE A 103 18.86 15.10 11.24
N GLU A 104 18.57 16.37 10.94
CA GLU A 104 17.24 16.94 11.07
C GLU A 104 16.31 16.33 10.01
N PRO A 105 15.21 15.64 10.39
CA PRO A 105 14.28 15.04 9.44
C PRO A 105 13.69 16.02 8.44
N ASP A 106 13.48 17.29 8.83
CA ASP A 106 12.95 18.33 7.94
C ASP A 106 13.89 18.71 6.78
N HIS A 107 15.17 18.34 6.88
CA HIS A 107 16.19 18.68 5.89
C HIS A 107 16.69 17.45 5.12
N VAL A 108 15.97 16.33 5.18
CA VAL A 108 16.28 15.15 4.38
C VAL A 108 15.56 15.19 3.03
N GLU A 109 16.31 14.88 1.98
CA GLU A 109 15.73 14.49 0.69
C GLU A 109 15.79 12.97 0.58
N GLN A 110 14.65 12.32 0.33
CA GLN A 110 14.59 10.88 0.08
C GLN A 110 14.04 10.59 -1.31
N GLU A 111 14.65 9.65 -2.02
CA GLU A 111 14.15 9.08 -3.27
C GLU A 111 14.35 7.57 -3.28
N LEU A 112 13.62 6.87 -4.14
CA LEU A 112 13.83 5.44 -4.38
C LEU A 112 14.90 5.19 -5.43
N VAL A 113 15.56 4.02 -5.36
CA VAL A 113 16.50 3.55 -6.37
C VAL A 113 15.78 3.47 -7.71
N ASP A 114 16.36 4.14 -8.71
CA ASP A 114 15.82 4.30 -10.05
C ASP A 114 14.37 4.82 -10.10
N GLY A 115 13.96 5.52 -9.03
CA GLY A 115 12.66 6.18 -8.89
C GLY A 115 11.53 5.33 -8.33
N TYR A 116 11.62 3.99 -8.32
CA TYR A 116 10.50 3.13 -7.91
C TYR A 116 10.89 1.79 -7.25
N MET A 117 12.17 1.40 -7.27
CA MET A 117 12.58 0.12 -6.69
C MET A 117 12.73 0.25 -5.17
N PRO A 118 12.51 -0.82 -4.37
CA PRO A 118 12.52 -0.78 -2.90
C PRO A 118 13.93 -0.73 -2.33
N GLY A 119 14.64 0.34 -2.67
CA GLY A 119 15.91 0.78 -2.12
C GLY A 119 15.83 2.29 -1.98
N VAL A 120 16.40 2.84 -0.93
CA VAL A 120 16.20 4.24 -0.53
C VAL A 120 17.52 4.98 -0.64
N LYS A 121 17.49 6.16 -1.23
CA LYS A 121 18.57 7.14 -1.14
C LYS A 121 18.10 8.29 -0.28
N SER A 122 18.87 8.61 0.74
CA SER A 122 18.63 9.75 1.62
C SER A 122 19.79 10.73 1.48
N ALA A 123 19.53 12.04 1.46
CA ALA A 123 20.56 13.07 1.35
C ALA A 123 20.33 14.21 2.34
N TRP A 124 21.42 14.70 2.92
CA TRP A 124 21.47 15.85 3.82
C TRP A 124 22.58 16.80 3.39
N THR A 125 22.32 18.09 3.42
CA THR A 125 23.34 19.12 3.13
C THR A 125 23.41 20.12 4.27
N LYS A 126 24.60 20.34 4.81
CA LYS A 126 24.84 21.32 5.87
C LYS A 126 26.23 21.93 5.74
N ASP A 127 26.32 23.26 5.72
CA ASP A 127 27.57 24.03 5.71
C ASP A 127 28.57 23.63 4.59
N GLY A 128 28.07 23.20 3.42
CA GLY A 128 28.89 22.72 2.30
C GLY A 128 29.41 21.28 2.43
N LEU A 129 28.94 20.54 3.44
CA LEU A 129 29.08 19.09 3.53
C LEU A 129 27.78 18.42 3.07
N LYS A 130 27.90 17.49 2.13
CA LYS A 130 26.80 16.66 1.66
C LYS A 130 26.98 15.23 2.15
N PHE A 131 25.94 14.68 2.75
CA PHE A 131 25.86 13.31 3.24
C PHE A 131 24.80 12.60 2.41
N THR A 132 25.13 11.45 1.86
CA THR A 132 24.15 10.59 1.20
C THR A 132 24.21 9.19 1.77
N GLN A 133 23.05 8.58 1.95
CA GLN A 133 22.89 7.17 2.26
C GLN A 133 22.22 6.50 1.07
N LEU A 134 22.72 5.35 0.63
CA LEU A 134 22.00 4.39 -0.21
C LEU A 134 21.76 3.15 0.63
N ALA A 135 20.52 2.68 0.74
CA ALA A 135 20.13 1.49 1.47
C ALA A 135 19.24 0.60 0.60
N PHE A 136 19.53 -0.69 0.50
CA PHE A 136 18.69 -1.67 -0.22
C PHE A 136 18.92 -3.07 0.33
N CYS A 137 18.01 -4.01 0.07
CA CYS A 137 18.13 -5.37 0.56
C CYS A 137 18.61 -6.36 -0.52
N THR A 138 19.27 -7.42 -0.07
CA THR A 138 19.61 -8.60 -0.86
C THR A 138 19.50 -9.84 0.02
N LEU A 139 19.19 -10.99 -0.59
CA LEU A 139 19.46 -12.27 0.04
C LEU A 139 20.98 -12.50 0.07
N LEU A 140 21.48 -13.14 1.14
CA LEU A 140 22.88 -13.53 1.23
C LEU A 140 23.25 -14.51 0.11
N GLU A 141 22.36 -15.47 -0.16
CA GLU A 141 22.48 -16.51 -1.17
C GLU A 141 21.21 -16.57 -2.03
N GLY A 142 21.38 -16.87 -3.32
CA GLY A 142 20.27 -16.97 -4.27
C GLY A 142 19.57 -15.64 -4.57
N THR A 143 18.42 -15.73 -5.23
CA THR A 143 17.59 -14.58 -5.64
C THR A 143 16.10 -14.79 -5.34
N GLU A 144 15.74 -15.91 -4.71
CA GLU A 144 14.36 -16.29 -4.43
C GLU A 144 14.24 -16.77 -2.99
N VAL A 145 13.16 -16.38 -2.32
CA VAL A 145 12.80 -16.89 -1.00
C VAL A 145 12.06 -18.20 -1.18
N ARG A 146 12.66 -19.32 -0.76
CA ARG A 146 12.12 -20.67 -0.94
C ARG A 146 11.57 -21.25 0.35
N THR A 147 12.19 -20.89 1.46
CA THR A 147 11.90 -21.45 2.78
C THR A 147 11.40 -20.41 3.77
N GLY A 148 11.56 -19.11 3.50
CA GLY A 148 11.29 -18.05 4.46
C GLY A 148 12.35 -17.95 5.56
N ARG A 149 13.50 -18.59 5.36
CA ARG A 149 14.64 -18.60 6.32
C ARG A 149 15.94 -18.12 5.69
N GLU A 150 15.90 -17.76 4.41
CA GLU A 150 17.04 -17.23 3.67
C GLU A 150 17.57 -15.98 4.39
N PRO A 151 18.88 -15.85 4.66
CA PRO A 151 19.39 -14.67 5.35
C PRO A 151 19.20 -13.39 4.52
N LEU A 152 18.41 -12.44 5.03
CA LEU A 152 18.22 -11.11 4.46
C LEU A 152 19.27 -10.13 4.99
N LEU A 153 19.84 -9.33 4.10
CA LEU A 153 20.82 -8.29 4.42
C LEU A 153 20.37 -6.94 3.89
N ALA A 154 20.41 -5.91 4.72
CA ALA A 154 20.42 -4.52 4.26
C ALA A 154 21.87 -4.11 3.94
N LEU A 155 22.12 -3.69 2.69
CA LEU A 155 23.37 -3.09 2.27
C LEU A 155 23.25 -1.57 2.29
N VAL A 156 24.21 -0.92 2.95
CA VAL A 156 24.17 0.53 3.18
C VAL A 156 25.48 1.16 2.77
N ARG A 157 25.42 2.16 1.89
CA ARG A 157 26.55 3.04 1.55
C ARG A 157 26.30 4.43 2.13
N TYR A 158 27.20 4.89 2.99
CA TYR A 158 27.28 6.30 3.37
C TYR A 158 28.35 6.98 2.54
N THR A 159 28.02 8.08 1.87
CA THR A 159 28.98 8.90 1.11
C THR A 159 28.98 10.31 1.68
N LEU A 160 30.17 10.79 2.02
CA LEU A 160 30.41 12.14 2.51
C LEU A 160 31.16 12.93 1.43
N VAL A 161 30.72 14.15 1.16
CA VAL A 161 31.35 15.07 0.21
C VAL A 161 31.59 16.41 0.90
N ASN A 162 32.82 16.90 0.88
CA ASN A 162 33.12 18.29 1.21
C ASN A 162 33.05 19.08 -0.09
N GLU A 163 31.88 19.67 -0.40
CA GLU A 163 31.61 20.19 -1.75
C GLU A 163 32.58 21.29 -2.15
N LYS A 164 32.91 22.20 -1.21
CA LYS A 164 33.83 23.33 -1.41
C LYS A 164 34.47 23.76 -0.08
N GLY A 165 35.67 24.31 -0.17
CA GLY A 165 36.37 24.96 0.96
C GLY A 165 37.59 24.20 1.47
N PRO A 166 38.12 24.54 2.66
CA PRO A 166 39.31 23.90 3.22
C PRO A 166 39.05 22.44 3.58
N ALA A 167 40.12 21.70 3.81
CA ALA A 167 40.02 20.33 4.31
C ALA A 167 39.30 20.30 5.66
N ARG A 168 38.38 19.34 5.83
CA ARG A 168 37.57 19.17 7.04
C ARG A 168 37.76 17.78 7.60
N LYS A 169 37.85 17.70 8.93
CA LYS A 169 37.74 16.45 9.66
C LYS A 169 36.28 16.24 10.05
N VAL A 170 35.70 15.12 9.65
CA VAL A 170 34.30 14.78 9.89
C VAL A 170 34.22 13.40 10.53
N PHE A 171 33.34 13.26 11.52
CA PHE A 171 33.10 12.01 12.22
C PHE A 171 31.71 11.50 11.87
N LEU A 172 31.62 10.37 11.18
CA LEU A 172 30.37 9.64 11.01
C LEU A 172 30.25 8.61 12.13
N TRP A 173 29.22 8.73 12.94
CA TRP A 173 28.90 7.80 14.01
C TRP A 173 27.71 6.96 13.60
N LEU A 174 27.74 5.66 13.88
CA LEU A 174 26.59 4.76 13.78
C LEU A 174 26.26 4.30 15.19
N ASN A 175 25.16 4.82 15.74
CA ASN A 175 24.69 4.43 17.05
C ASN A 175 23.73 3.24 16.95
N PHE A 176 24.00 2.22 17.75
CA PHE A 176 23.23 0.98 17.80
C PHE A 176 22.27 1.03 18.99
N GLY A 177 21.04 1.47 18.73
CA GLY A 177 19.96 1.53 19.71
C GLY A 177 18.98 0.38 19.60
N GLN A 178 17.99 0.37 20.50
CA GLN A 178 16.86 -0.55 20.47
C GLN A 178 15.72 0.03 19.62
N ALA A 179 15.19 -0.76 18.69
CA ALA A 179 13.98 -0.43 17.94
C ALA A 179 12.75 -0.68 18.81
N VAL A 180 12.22 0.39 19.39
CA VAL A 180 10.99 0.35 20.21
C VAL A 180 9.86 1.03 19.43
N TYR A 181 8.70 0.37 19.38
CA TYR A 181 7.46 0.95 18.85
C TYR A 181 7.11 2.27 19.56
N GLY A 182 6.63 3.26 18.82
CA GLY A 182 6.33 4.59 19.33
C GLY A 182 7.55 5.49 19.61
N HIS A 183 8.78 5.04 19.30
CA HIS A 183 10.00 5.84 19.47
C HIS A 183 10.10 6.97 18.44
N GLY A 184 10.36 8.19 18.93
CA GLY A 184 10.35 9.41 18.10
C GLY A 184 11.51 9.48 17.11
N ILE A 185 11.22 9.87 15.86
CA ILE A 185 12.23 10.07 14.81
C ILE A 185 13.21 11.20 15.15
N PHE A 186 12.81 12.17 15.97
CA PHE A 186 13.65 13.29 16.42
C PHE A 186 14.62 12.96 17.57
N GLN A 187 14.58 11.73 18.09
CA GLN A 187 15.35 11.35 19.27
C GLN A 187 16.38 10.28 18.93
N VAL A 188 17.51 10.29 19.66
CA VAL A 188 18.46 9.18 19.66
C VAL A 188 17.71 7.96 20.19
N PRO A 189 17.81 6.79 19.55
CA PRO A 189 17.10 5.60 19.98
C PRO A 189 17.45 5.24 21.43
N PRO A 190 16.56 4.55 22.15
CA PRO A 190 16.86 4.02 23.46
C PRO A 190 18.09 3.11 23.39
N LYS A 191 18.77 2.99 24.53
CA LYS A 191 19.95 2.14 24.68
C LYS A 191 19.64 0.68 24.30
N TYR A 192 20.46 0.10 23.42
CA TYR A 192 20.41 -1.35 23.17
C TYR A 192 20.78 -2.11 24.45
N PRO A 193 20.03 -3.15 24.86
CA PRO A 193 20.17 -3.78 26.17
C PRO A 193 21.50 -4.53 26.37
N GLN A 194 22.18 -4.90 25.28
CA GLN A 194 23.45 -5.62 25.36
C GLN A 194 24.63 -4.70 25.02
N THR A 195 25.78 -4.94 25.65
CA THR A 195 27.05 -4.36 25.19
C THR A 195 27.45 -5.01 23.88
N LEU A 196 27.68 -4.20 22.85
CA LEU A 196 28.24 -4.66 21.58
C LEU A 196 29.77 -4.56 21.63
N SER A 197 30.44 -5.30 20.77
CA SER A 197 31.90 -5.26 20.59
C SER A 197 32.25 -5.07 19.12
N TYR A 198 33.42 -4.51 18.85
CA TYR A 198 33.96 -4.42 17.50
C TYR A 198 35.24 -5.24 17.41
N ASP A 199 35.17 -6.28 16.57
CA ASP A 199 36.28 -7.14 16.20
C ASP A 199 36.35 -7.10 14.68
N SER A 200 37.21 -6.19 14.18
CA SER A 200 37.24 -5.81 12.77
C SER A 200 37.25 -7.03 11.86
N PRO A 201 36.37 -7.10 10.85
CA PRO A 201 35.49 -6.04 10.34
C PRO A 201 34.06 -6.02 10.94
N PHE A 202 33.81 -6.72 12.04
CA PHE A 202 32.46 -6.99 12.54
C PHE A 202 32.13 -6.24 13.84
N VAL A 203 30.92 -5.68 13.90
CA VAL A 203 30.27 -5.37 15.18
C VAL A 203 29.47 -6.61 15.58
N ALA A 204 29.72 -7.11 16.79
CA ALA A 204 29.13 -8.36 17.28
C ALA A 204 28.39 -8.16 18.61
N GLY A 205 27.29 -8.91 18.76
CA GLY A 205 26.56 -9.03 20.02
C GLY A 205 27.27 -9.92 21.03
N SER A 206 26.65 -10.10 22.21
CA SER A 206 27.22 -10.93 23.27
C SER A 206 27.37 -12.42 22.89
N SER A 207 26.58 -12.91 21.93
CA SER A 207 26.68 -14.25 21.36
C SER A 207 27.87 -14.44 20.40
N GLY A 208 28.61 -13.37 20.09
CA GLY A 208 29.72 -13.38 19.12
C GLY A 208 29.29 -13.28 17.65
N LYS A 209 27.98 -13.37 17.38
CA LYS A 209 27.39 -13.20 16.05
C LYS A 209 27.47 -11.75 15.58
N ALA A 210 27.68 -11.59 14.28
CA ALA A 210 27.77 -10.30 13.61
C ALA A 210 26.39 -9.64 13.49
N VAL A 211 26.31 -8.42 13.99
CA VAL A 211 25.17 -7.50 13.84
C VAL A 211 25.38 -6.59 12.63
N VAL A 212 26.64 -6.21 12.37
CA VAL A 212 27.04 -5.46 11.18
C VAL A 212 28.41 -5.94 10.72
N ALA A 213 28.58 -6.05 9.41
CA ALA A 213 29.87 -6.18 8.76
C ALA A 213 30.24 -4.89 8.03
N VAL A 214 31.42 -4.35 8.31
CA VAL A 214 31.99 -3.24 7.56
C VAL A 214 32.65 -3.81 6.30
N LEU A 215 32.08 -3.50 5.13
CA LEU A 215 32.53 -4.06 3.85
C LEU A 215 33.72 -3.28 3.27
N SER A 216 33.65 -1.94 3.35
CA SER A 216 34.70 -1.06 2.86
C SER A 216 34.80 0.21 3.70
N VAL A 217 36.02 0.74 3.82
CA VAL A 217 36.30 2.04 4.42
C VAL A 217 37.33 2.81 3.59
N PRO A 218 37.37 4.15 3.70
CA PRO A 218 38.43 4.96 3.11
C PRO A 218 39.83 4.60 3.62
N LYS A 219 40.84 4.59 2.74
CA LYS A 219 42.27 4.36 3.08
C LYS A 219 42.81 5.23 4.22
N SER A 220 42.29 6.45 4.34
CA SER A 220 42.73 7.45 5.32
C SER A 220 41.83 7.54 6.55
N GLY A 221 40.84 6.64 6.68
CA GLY A 221 39.86 6.67 7.76
C GLY A 221 40.31 5.90 9.00
N VAL A 222 40.06 6.46 10.19
CA VAL A 222 40.23 5.73 11.46
C VAL A 222 38.87 5.22 11.90
N VAL A 223 38.79 3.92 12.24
CA VAL A 223 37.59 3.30 12.80
C VAL A 223 37.79 3.05 14.28
N SER A 224 36.89 3.54 15.11
CA SER A 224 36.86 3.27 16.55
C SER A 224 35.47 2.81 16.99
N PHE A 225 35.41 2.03 18.06
CA PHE A 225 34.16 1.57 18.64
C PHE A 225 34.05 2.00 20.10
N HIS A 226 32.88 2.50 20.47
CA HIS A 226 32.58 3.00 21.80
C HIS A 226 31.54 2.07 22.44
N PRO A 227 31.94 1.16 23.34
CA PRO A 227 31.02 0.25 23.99
C PRO A 227 30.09 0.99 24.95
N LEU A 228 29.07 0.28 25.39
CA LEU A 228 28.19 0.70 26.47
C LEU A 228 28.98 1.09 27.73
N SER A 229 28.62 2.22 28.36
CA SER A 229 29.22 2.59 29.64
C SER A 229 28.70 1.65 30.74
N ASP A 230 29.60 1.10 31.56
CA ASP A 230 29.22 0.44 32.81
C ASP A 230 28.60 1.52 33.70
N GLY A 231 27.28 1.45 33.92
CA GLY A 231 26.62 2.30 34.91
C GLY A 231 27.26 2.11 36.30
N PRO A 232 27.06 3.05 37.25
CA PRO A 232 27.58 2.87 38.60
C PRO A 232 27.08 1.53 39.15
N ARG A 233 28.01 0.61 39.45
CA ARG A 233 27.68 -0.63 40.16
C ARG A 233 26.92 -0.23 41.43
N PRO A 234 25.76 -0.84 41.74
CA PRO A 234 25.13 -0.61 43.03
C PRO A 234 26.17 -0.97 44.09
N ALA A 235 26.49 -0.01 44.96
CA ALA A 235 27.42 -0.22 46.05
C ALA A 235 26.95 -1.46 46.83
N SER A 236 27.83 -2.45 46.97
CA SER A 236 27.59 -3.63 47.77
C SER A 236 27.39 -3.21 49.23
N GLY A 237 26.15 -2.97 49.64
CA GLY A 237 25.87 -2.49 50.99
C GLY A 237 24.49 -1.89 51.22
N ALA A 238 23.40 -2.50 50.75
CA ALA A 238 22.06 -2.16 51.19
C ALA A 238 21.30 -3.42 51.66
N LYS A 239 20.84 -3.39 52.91
CA LYS A 239 20.11 -4.47 53.57
C LYS A 239 18.71 -4.64 52.94
N PRO A 240 18.13 -5.85 52.95
CA PRO A 240 16.76 -6.06 52.47
C PRO A 240 15.76 -5.53 53.51
N GLY A 241 14.91 -4.59 53.09
CA GLY A 241 13.86 -4.02 53.92
C GLY A 241 12.73 -3.42 53.09
N GLU A 242 11.55 -3.98 53.30
CA GLU A 242 10.21 -3.43 53.03
C GLU A 242 9.69 -3.35 51.58
N HIS A 243 8.93 -4.40 51.23
CA HIS A 243 7.91 -4.37 50.18
C HIS A 243 6.84 -3.32 50.48
N THR A 244 6.71 -2.33 49.60
CA THR A 244 5.45 -1.62 49.39
C THR A 244 5.01 -1.79 47.93
N LYS A 245 3.86 -2.46 47.75
CA LYS A 245 3.10 -2.46 46.48
C LYS A 245 2.53 -1.04 46.34
N THR A 246 2.73 -0.30 45.26
CA THR A 246 2.14 -0.52 43.94
C THR A 246 2.75 0.52 42.98
N ALA A 247 3.72 0.12 42.16
CA ALA A 247 4.25 0.91 41.03
C ALA A 247 3.94 0.26 39.67
N GLU A 248 3.38 -0.94 39.67
CA GLU A 248 3.19 -1.79 38.48
C GLU A 248 2.16 -1.26 37.47
N ASP A 249 1.33 -0.28 37.84
CA ASP A 249 0.35 0.32 36.93
C ASP A 249 0.83 1.64 36.29
N LYS A 250 1.91 2.27 36.80
CA LYS A 250 2.47 3.51 36.21
C LYS A 250 3.67 3.26 35.30
N GLU A 251 4.26 2.07 35.35
CA GLU A 251 5.44 1.72 34.54
C GLU A 251 5.09 1.21 33.12
N LYS A 252 3.82 0.89 32.86
CA LYS A 252 3.36 0.35 31.56
C LYS A 252 3.14 1.39 30.44
N GLN A 253 3.42 2.68 30.67
CA GLN A 253 3.22 3.73 29.66
C GLN A 253 4.34 4.79 29.57
N ALA A 254 5.45 4.63 30.30
CA ALA A 254 6.58 5.57 30.15
C ALA A 254 7.38 5.22 28.89
N LYS A 255 7.42 6.15 27.91
CA LYS A 255 8.33 6.03 26.75
C LYS A 255 9.78 5.90 27.26
N PRO A 256 10.57 4.94 26.77
CA PRO A 256 11.96 4.80 27.19
C PRO A 256 12.74 6.08 26.88
N ALA A 257 13.61 6.51 27.81
CA ALA A 257 14.39 7.72 27.64
C ALA A 257 15.37 7.60 26.45
N PRO A 258 15.66 8.70 25.73
CA PRO A 258 16.66 8.71 24.67
C PRO A 258 18.02 8.18 25.16
N GLY A 259 18.69 7.40 24.31
CA GLY A 259 20.02 6.84 24.62
C GLY A 259 21.14 7.89 24.54
N ASN A 260 22.32 7.51 25.03
CA ASN A 260 23.54 8.28 24.81
C ASN A 260 24.06 8.04 23.37
N PRO A 261 24.22 9.08 22.54
CA PRO A 261 24.59 8.91 21.13
C PRO A 261 26.00 8.33 20.90
N ARG A 262 26.84 8.28 21.93
CA ARG A 262 28.20 7.70 21.86
C ARG A 262 28.29 6.25 22.33
N GLU A 263 27.29 5.74 23.04
CA GLU A 263 27.34 4.37 23.57
C GLU A 263 26.88 3.35 22.55
N ASN A 264 27.54 2.20 22.53
CA ASN A 264 27.37 1.20 21.47
C ASN A 264 27.38 1.90 20.10
N SER A 265 28.47 2.59 19.79
CA SER A 265 28.58 3.36 18.54
C SER A 265 29.89 3.06 17.82
N LEU A 266 29.80 2.88 16.50
CA LEU A 266 30.95 2.80 15.60
C LEU A 266 31.23 4.19 15.03
N CYS A 267 32.48 4.66 15.11
CA CYS A 267 32.88 5.98 14.64
C CYS A 267 33.91 5.85 13.51
N PHE A 268 33.65 6.56 12.42
CA PHE A 268 34.54 6.72 11.27
C PHE A 268 35.05 8.16 11.23
N GLU A 269 36.35 8.34 11.48
CA GLU A 269 37.02 9.62 11.31
C GLU A 269 37.49 9.77 9.86
N LEU A 270 36.96 10.76 9.15
CA LEU A 270 37.29 11.04 7.75
C LEU A 270 37.91 12.43 7.61
N ASN A 271 39.01 12.52 6.88
CA ASN A 271 39.59 13.79 6.45
C ASN A 271 39.23 14.01 4.97
N LEU A 272 38.57 15.13 4.66
CA LEU A 272 38.02 15.45 3.34
C LEU A 272 38.57 16.80 2.86
N ALA A 273 39.41 16.80 1.83
CA ALA A 273 39.78 18.00 1.09
C ALA A 273 38.57 18.64 0.39
N GLY A 274 38.67 19.91 -0.01
CA GLY A 274 37.63 20.56 -0.80
C GLY A 274 37.41 19.84 -2.13
N GLY A 275 36.16 19.50 -2.44
CA GLY A 275 35.75 18.69 -3.59
C GLY A 275 35.89 17.17 -3.38
N GLU A 276 36.44 16.72 -2.26
CA GLU A 276 36.70 15.31 -2.02
C GLU A 276 35.45 14.55 -1.55
N SER A 277 35.34 13.29 -1.98
CA SER A 277 34.31 12.35 -1.56
C SER A 277 34.93 11.08 -0.97
N ARG A 278 34.25 10.52 0.03
CA ARG A 278 34.57 9.22 0.64
C ARG A 278 33.31 8.43 0.96
N SER A 279 33.39 7.11 0.81
CA SER A 279 32.28 6.20 1.08
C SER A 279 32.65 5.11 2.09
N ILE A 280 31.64 4.65 2.82
CA ILE A 280 31.70 3.52 3.75
C ILE A 280 30.54 2.59 3.39
N ASP A 281 30.86 1.32 3.13
CA ASP A 281 29.87 0.30 2.80
C ASP A 281 29.69 -0.68 3.96
N LEU A 282 28.45 -1.04 4.27
CA LEU A 282 28.05 -1.93 5.35
C LEU A 282 27.11 -3.02 4.85
N ALA A 283 27.15 -4.19 5.50
CA ALA A 283 26.10 -5.19 5.45
C ALA A 283 25.50 -5.37 6.85
N ILE A 284 24.18 -5.26 6.94
CA ILE A 284 23.42 -5.38 8.18
C ILE A 284 22.49 -6.58 7.99
N PRO A 285 22.83 -7.76 8.53
CA PRO A 285 21.90 -8.88 8.53
C PRO A 285 20.68 -8.58 9.41
N TYR A 286 19.49 -9.03 8.98
CA TYR A 286 18.27 -8.81 9.76
C TYR A 286 18.34 -9.55 11.10
N TYR A 287 18.73 -10.82 11.04
CA TYR A 287 19.09 -11.62 12.21
C TYR A 287 20.61 -11.69 12.34
N PRO A 288 21.21 -11.53 13.54
CA PRO A 288 22.65 -11.69 13.70
C PRO A 288 23.14 -13.03 13.14
N LEU A 289 24.20 -12.98 12.33
CA LEU A 289 24.75 -14.15 11.64
C LEU A 289 26.11 -14.55 12.19
N GLU A 290 26.49 -15.80 12.00
CA GLU A 290 27.88 -16.22 12.19
C GLU A 290 28.80 -15.37 11.30
N LYS A 291 29.91 -14.87 11.86
CA LYS A 291 30.89 -14.05 11.12
C LYS A 291 31.34 -14.75 9.84
N ASP A 292 31.46 -16.08 9.90
CA ASP A 292 31.89 -16.94 8.79
C ASP A 292 30.91 -16.91 7.61
N ALA A 293 29.61 -16.77 7.85
CA ALA A 293 28.60 -16.67 6.78
C ALA A 293 28.75 -15.37 5.98
N LEU A 294 29.23 -14.29 6.62
CA LEU A 294 29.46 -12.99 5.98
C LEU A 294 30.85 -12.86 5.36
N ARG A 295 31.75 -13.83 5.55
CA ARG A 295 33.12 -13.80 4.97
C ARG A 295 33.13 -13.76 3.45
N ALA A 296 32.10 -14.27 2.77
CA ALA A 296 32.03 -14.13 1.31
C ALA A 296 31.85 -12.67 0.86
N LEU A 297 31.28 -11.81 1.71
CA LEU A 297 31.07 -10.39 1.46
C LEU A 297 32.27 -9.54 1.90
N VAL A 298 33.14 -10.07 2.75
CA VAL A 298 34.30 -9.34 3.31
C VAL A 298 35.57 -10.12 3.01
N THR A 299 36.51 -9.54 2.26
CA THR A 299 37.73 -10.26 1.86
C THR A 299 38.51 -10.71 3.10
N PRO A 300 38.98 -11.99 3.20
CA PRO A 300 39.57 -12.51 4.42
C PRO A 300 40.77 -11.67 4.90
N GLY A 301 40.63 -11.04 6.07
CA GLY A 301 41.74 -10.44 6.82
C GLY A 301 42.02 -8.94 6.61
N GLN A 302 41.36 -8.24 5.67
CA GLN A 302 41.53 -6.80 5.48
C GLN A 302 40.23 -6.12 5.02
N LEU A 303 39.89 -4.97 5.62
CA LEU A 303 38.86 -4.07 5.11
C LEU A 303 39.22 -3.71 3.65
N ARG A 304 38.25 -3.80 2.72
CA ARG A 304 38.52 -3.35 1.35
C ARG A 304 38.72 -1.85 1.35
N GLU A 305 39.96 -1.44 1.10
CA GLU A 305 40.31 -0.08 0.77
C GLU A 305 39.85 0.22 -0.66
N THR A 306 38.86 1.10 -0.83
CA THR A 306 38.36 1.46 -2.17
C THR A 306 38.52 2.97 -2.42
N ASP A 307 38.80 3.32 -3.67
CA ASP A 307 38.76 4.68 -4.21
C ASP A 307 37.42 4.99 -4.92
N GLY A 308 36.45 4.07 -4.80
CA GLY A 308 35.11 4.19 -5.40
C GLY A 308 34.84 3.32 -6.64
N SER A 309 35.72 2.38 -7.02
CA SER A 309 35.49 1.43 -8.13
C SER A 309 35.35 -0.04 -7.68
N ASP A 310 34.37 -0.76 -8.24
CA ASP A 310 34.03 -2.20 -8.07
C ASP A 310 33.93 -2.75 -6.62
N SER A 311 32.96 -2.24 -5.85
CA SER A 311 32.62 -2.76 -4.51
C SER A 311 31.63 -3.94 -4.54
N VAL A 312 31.62 -4.76 -3.48
CA VAL A 312 30.61 -5.83 -3.27
C VAL A 312 29.20 -5.26 -3.30
N LEU A 313 29.03 -4.04 -2.77
CA LEU A 313 27.75 -3.33 -2.78
C LEU A 313 27.32 -2.98 -4.21
N ASP A 314 28.23 -2.56 -5.09
CA ASP A 314 27.88 -2.23 -6.48
C ASP A 314 27.41 -3.46 -7.26
N SER A 315 28.08 -4.60 -7.05
CA SER A 315 27.67 -5.89 -7.63
C SER A 315 26.28 -6.32 -7.14
N ARG A 316 26.01 -6.16 -5.83
CA ARG A 316 24.72 -6.47 -5.23
C ARG A 316 23.63 -5.48 -5.64
N LEU A 317 23.97 -4.21 -5.85
CA LEU A 317 23.05 -3.19 -6.37
C LEU A 317 22.64 -3.51 -7.82
N ALA A 318 23.57 -3.99 -8.65
CA ALA A 318 23.25 -4.44 -10.01
C ALA A 318 22.30 -5.66 -9.99
N LEU A 319 22.54 -6.63 -9.09
CA LEU A 319 21.64 -7.77 -8.88
C LEU A 319 20.26 -7.32 -8.43
N PHE A 320 20.18 -6.44 -7.42
CA PHE A 320 18.94 -5.84 -6.92
C PHE A 320 18.15 -5.16 -8.05
N ARG A 321 18.81 -4.31 -8.84
CA ARG A 321 18.19 -3.61 -9.97
C ARG A 321 17.63 -4.57 -11.02
N ASN A 322 18.42 -5.58 -11.40
CA ASN A 322 18.00 -6.56 -12.39
C ASN A 322 16.80 -7.38 -11.89
N TYR A 323 16.82 -7.79 -10.62
CA TYR A 323 15.72 -8.53 -10.00
C TYR A 323 14.42 -7.72 -10.03
N TRP A 324 14.40 -6.53 -9.43
CA TRP A 324 13.19 -5.72 -9.32
C TRP A 324 12.71 -5.20 -10.67
N LYS A 325 13.62 -4.87 -11.60
CA LYS A 325 13.24 -4.53 -12.97
C LYS A 325 12.49 -5.66 -13.64
N ASN A 326 12.97 -6.90 -13.53
CA ASN A 326 12.31 -8.06 -14.14
C ASN A 326 11.00 -8.39 -13.43
N GLU A 327 10.98 -8.38 -12.08
CA GLU A 327 9.80 -8.72 -11.30
C GLU A 327 8.65 -7.74 -11.57
N LEU A 328 8.91 -6.43 -11.61
CA LEU A 328 7.89 -5.38 -11.71
C LEU A 328 7.45 -5.06 -13.16
N ASN A 329 8.12 -5.62 -14.18
CA ASN A 329 7.82 -5.35 -15.58
C ASN A 329 7.60 -6.63 -16.42
N GLY A 330 7.47 -7.79 -15.76
CA GLY A 330 7.35 -9.09 -16.44
C GLY A 330 5.92 -9.51 -16.83
N ARG A 331 4.89 -8.82 -16.31
CA ARG A 331 3.47 -9.15 -16.50
C ARG A 331 2.72 -7.98 -17.15
N ALA A 332 1.60 -7.53 -16.59
CA ALA A 332 0.93 -6.33 -17.09
C ALA A 332 1.79 -5.09 -16.83
N VAL A 333 1.92 -4.21 -17.82
CA VAL A 333 2.70 -2.98 -17.70
C VAL A 333 1.87 -1.78 -18.13
N PHE A 334 1.88 -0.73 -17.32
CA PHE A 334 1.28 0.57 -17.62
C PHE A 334 2.42 1.58 -17.72
N ASN A 335 2.82 1.92 -18.95
CA ASN A 335 3.78 2.99 -19.20
C ASN A 335 3.03 4.31 -19.28
N ILE A 336 3.23 5.15 -18.28
CA ILE A 336 2.48 6.40 -18.08
C ILE A 336 3.44 7.57 -18.34
N PRO A 337 3.08 8.56 -19.18
CA PRO A 337 3.94 9.71 -19.48
C PRO A 337 3.95 10.76 -18.35
N GLU A 338 3.93 10.29 -17.11
CA GLU A 338 4.03 11.06 -15.87
C GLU A 338 4.80 10.20 -14.84
N PRO A 339 6.13 10.39 -14.70
CA PRO A 339 6.97 9.52 -13.89
C PRO A 339 6.50 9.33 -12.43
N ARG A 340 5.83 10.33 -11.85
CA ARG A 340 5.28 10.23 -10.49
C ARG A 340 4.26 9.11 -10.35
N ILE A 341 3.35 8.99 -11.32
CA ILE A 341 2.28 7.99 -11.32
C ILE A 341 2.84 6.62 -11.72
N ASP A 342 3.69 6.65 -12.76
CA ASP A 342 4.42 5.48 -13.30
C ASP A 342 5.28 4.79 -12.21
N ASN A 343 6.02 5.58 -11.43
CA ASN A 343 6.86 5.09 -10.34
C ASN A 343 6.03 4.66 -9.12
N SER A 344 4.96 5.41 -8.80
CA SER A 344 4.13 5.14 -7.63
C SER A 344 3.47 3.76 -7.71
N TYR A 345 2.82 3.40 -8.82
CA TYR A 345 2.15 2.11 -8.90
C TYR A 345 3.13 0.92 -8.89
N ARG A 346 4.32 1.08 -9.49
CA ARG A 346 5.39 0.06 -9.44
C ARG A 346 5.95 -0.09 -8.03
N THR A 347 6.10 1.02 -7.31
CA THR A 347 6.51 1.00 -5.90
C THR A 347 5.45 0.29 -5.05
N CYS A 348 4.17 0.61 -5.25
CA CYS A 348 3.05 -0.04 -4.55
C CYS A 348 3.05 -1.56 -4.80
N LEU A 349 3.31 -2.00 -6.02
CA LEU A 349 3.44 -3.41 -6.35
C LEU A 349 4.64 -4.06 -5.66
N ALA A 350 5.80 -3.40 -5.65
CA ALA A 350 6.99 -3.88 -4.95
C ALA A 350 6.72 -4.03 -3.44
N ASN A 351 6.05 -3.04 -2.84
CA ASN A 351 5.66 -3.07 -1.44
C ASN A 351 4.73 -4.25 -1.14
N ASN A 352 3.69 -4.47 -1.94
CA ASN A 352 2.79 -5.63 -1.75
C ASN A 352 3.55 -6.96 -1.81
N LEU A 353 4.49 -7.10 -2.76
CA LEU A 353 5.29 -8.31 -2.90
C LEU A 353 6.23 -8.55 -1.70
N MET A 354 6.65 -7.48 -1.02
CA MET A 354 7.45 -7.56 0.21
C MET A 354 6.58 -7.80 1.45
N LEU A 355 5.36 -7.26 1.51
CA LEU A 355 4.39 -7.42 2.61
C LEU A 355 3.60 -8.74 2.55
N THR A 356 4.07 -9.68 1.74
CA THR A 356 3.56 -11.05 1.73
C THR A 356 4.67 -11.95 2.24
N ASP A 357 4.43 -12.77 3.26
CA ASP A 357 5.47 -13.57 3.88
C ASP A 357 5.36 -15.03 3.49
N ARG A 358 6.49 -15.64 3.14
CA ARG A 358 6.61 -17.09 3.12
C ARG A 358 6.84 -17.62 4.53
N SER A 359 5.83 -18.29 5.08
CA SER A 359 5.91 -18.88 6.41
C SER A 359 7.04 -19.91 6.51
N PRO A 360 8.02 -19.75 7.42
CA PRO A 360 9.12 -20.69 7.60
C PRO A 360 8.73 -22.00 8.28
N VAL A 361 7.45 -22.16 8.62
CA VAL A 361 6.89 -23.35 9.28
C VAL A 361 6.37 -24.33 8.25
N ASN A 362 5.63 -23.86 7.24
CA ASN A 362 4.91 -24.72 6.30
C ASN A 362 4.96 -24.22 4.84
N GLY A 363 5.65 -23.12 4.56
CA GLY A 363 5.79 -22.54 3.22
C GLY A 363 4.54 -21.85 2.68
N SER A 364 3.46 -21.74 3.45
CA SER A 364 2.28 -20.96 3.05
C SER A 364 2.59 -19.46 3.00
N LEU A 365 1.87 -18.73 2.15
CA LEU A 365 2.08 -17.31 1.91
C LEU A 365 1.00 -16.50 2.63
N HIS A 366 1.42 -15.54 3.45
CA HIS A 366 0.55 -14.75 4.34
C HIS A 366 0.62 -13.28 3.93
N ILE A 367 -0.52 -12.64 3.69
CA ILE A 367 -0.61 -11.23 3.28
C ILE A 367 -0.88 -10.39 4.53
N HIS A 368 -0.12 -9.31 4.74
CA HIS A 368 -0.22 -8.45 5.93
C HIS A 368 -0.40 -6.97 5.55
N PRO A 369 -1.39 -6.26 6.10
CA PRO A 369 -1.62 -4.86 5.75
C PRO A 369 -0.45 -3.89 5.96
N ASP A 370 0.47 -4.14 6.89
CA ASP A 370 1.70 -3.34 7.04
C ASP A 370 2.82 -4.12 7.77
N ALA A 371 4.05 -3.56 7.70
CA ALA A 371 5.30 -4.08 8.27
C ALA A 371 5.49 -3.84 9.79
N THR A 372 4.43 -3.47 10.53
CA THR A 372 4.50 -2.99 11.92
C THR A 372 3.38 -3.51 12.83
N HIS A 373 2.16 -3.02 12.65
CA HIS A 373 1.05 -3.19 13.58
C HIS A 373 0.05 -4.25 13.11
N TYR A 374 -0.01 -4.52 11.80
CA TYR A 374 -0.98 -5.41 11.19
C TYR A 374 -0.34 -6.67 10.60
N GLU A 375 0.55 -7.33 11.33
CA GLU A 375 1.13 -8.64 10.97
C GLU A 375 0.12 -9.81 11.15
N PHE A 376 -1.08 -9.65 10.59
CA PHE A 376 -2.15 -10.64 10.53
C PHE A 376 -2.75 -10.70 9.12
N VAL A 377 -3.32 -11.84 8.77
CA VAL A 377 -4.07 -12.03 7.54
C VAL A 377 -5.52 -11.59 7.73
N TRP A 378 -5.81 -10.37 7.29
CA TRP A 378 -7.15 -9.79 7.24
C TRP A 378 -7.84 -10.13 5.92
N ALA A 379 -8.99 -10.78 5.98
CA ALA A 379 -9.66 -11.31 4.78
C ALA A 379 -10.16 -10.20 3.83
N GLY A 380 -10.65 -9.08 4.38
CA GLY A 380 -11.14 -7.95 3.58
C GLY A 380 -10.03 -7.28 2.78
N ASP A 381 -8.93 -6.94 3.44
CA ASP A 381 -7.72 -6.37 2.84
C ASP A 381 -7.12 -7.34 1.82
N SER A 382 -6.98 -8.61 2.21
CA SER A 382 -6.46 -9.66 1.33
C SER A 382 -7.27 -9.75 0.03
N ALA A 383 -8.61 -9.67 0.08
CA ALA A 383 -9.43 -9.71 -1.12
C ALA A 383 -9.11 -8.54 -2.08
N CYS A 384 -8.88 -7.33 -1.55
CA CYS A 384 -8.51 -6.17 -2.35
C CYS A 384 -7.10 -6.31 -2.95
N ILE A 385 -6.17 -6.84 -2.16
CA ILE A 385 -4.77 -7.08 -2.55
C ILE A 385 -4.69 -8.15 -3.65
N LEU A 386 -5.38 -9.29 -3.47
CA LEU A 386 -5.49 -10.36 -4.45
C LEU A 386 -6.03 -9.84 -5.79
N HIS A 387 -7.08 -9.02 -5.74
CA HIS A 387 -7.65 -8.42 -6.95
C HIS A 387 -6.67 -7.47 -7.66
N ALA A 388 -5.84 -6.73 -6.93
CA ALA A 388 -4.79 -5.90 -7.51
C ALA A 388 -3.70 -6.75 -8.18
N TYR A 389 -3.28 -7.85 -7.56
CA TYR A 389 -2.35 -8.82 -8.18
C TYR A 389 -2.91 -9.40 -9.48
N ASP A 390 -4.16 -9.86 -9.47
CA ASP A 390 -4.80 -10.41 -10.66
C ASP A 390 -4.95 -9.37 -11.78
N ARG A 391 -5.28 -8.11 -11.44
CA ARG A 391 -5.34 -7.00 -12.42
C ARG A 391 -3.99 -6.64 -13.04
N LEU A 392 -2.89 -7.07 -12.42
CA LEU A 392 -1.52 -6.90 -12.91
C LEU A 392 -0.92 -8.19 -13.51
N GLY A 393 -1.69 -9.29 -13.58
CA GLY A 393 -1.25 -10.56 -14.15
C GLY A 393 -0.44 -11.46 -13.20
N TYR A 394 -0.41 -11.14 -11.90
CA TYR A 394 0.21 -11.97 -10.85
C TYR A 394 -0.73 -13.10 -10.40
N HIS A 395 -1.31 -13.81 -11.36
CA HIS A 395 -2.31 -14.85 -11.12
C HIS A 395 -1.74 -16.02 -10.28
N GLY A 396 -0.47 -16.38 -10.51
CA GLY A 396 0.18 -17.46 -9.76
C GLY A 396 0.35 -17.13 -8.28
N GLU A 397 0.73 -15.89 -7.97
CA GLU A 397 0.81 -15.35 -6.62
C GLU A 397 -0.57 -15.33 -5.96
N ALA A 398 -1.57 -14.72 -6.61
CA ALA A 398 -2.94 -14.65 -6.09
C ALA A 398 -3.52 -16.04 -5.79
N ALA A 399 -3.35 -17.00 -6.70
CA ALA A 399 -3.78 -18.38 -6.51
C ALA A 399 -3.06 -19.08 -5.33
N SER A 400 -1.78 -18.77 -5.11
CA SER A 400 -1.00 -19.33 -4.00
C SER A 400 -1.44 -18.76 -2.65
N TYR A 401 -1.73 -17.46 -2.61
CA TYR A 401 -2.19 -16.76 -1.40
C TYR A 401 -3.59 -17.22 -0.99
N LEU A 402 -4.50 -17.44 -1.95
CA LEU A 402 -5.84 -17.97 -1.68
C LEU A 402 -5.82 -19.34 -0.98
N ARG A 403 -4.74 -20.13 -1.09
CA ARG A 403 -4.59 -21.41 -0.37
C ARG A 403 -4.63 -21.23 1.15
N TYR A 404 -4.22 -20.07 1.66
CA TYR A 404 -4.30 -19.76 3.08
C TYR A 404 -5.73 -19.85 3.60
N PHE A 405 -6.67 -19.18 2.93
CA PHE A 405 -8.08 -19.17 3.31
C PHE A 405 -8.74 -20.54 3.09
N LEU A 406 -8.38 -21.25 2.01
CA LEU A 406 -8.88 -22.60 1.73
C LEU A 406 -8.49 -23.58 2.85
N ALA A 407 -7.25 -23.51 3.35
CA ALA A 407 -6.79 -24.34 4.45
C ALA A 407 -7.50 -24.05 5.78
N ARG A 408 -8.06 -22.84 5.92
CA ARG A 408 -8.75 -22.36 7.13
C ARG A 408 -10.27 -22.45 7.04
N GLN A 409 -10.84 -22.90 5.92
CA GLN A 409 -12.30 -22.96 5.74
C GLN A 409 -12.96 -23.74 6.88
N GLY A 410 -13.92 -23.10 7.55
CA GLY A 410 -14.69 -23.69 8.65
C GLY A 410 -13.98 -23.81 9.99
N THR A 411 -12.75 -23.31 10.13
CA THR A 411 -12.00 -23.36 11.39
C THR A 411 -12.53 -22.39 12.45
N ARG A 412 -13.25 -21.34 12.02
CA ARG A 412 -13.70 -20.23 12.88
C ARG A 412 -15.03 -19.65 12.38
N ARG A 413 -15.89 -19.24 13.32
CA ARG A 413 -17.13 -18.49 13.03
C ARG A 413 -16.89 -16.99 13.12
N PRO A 414 -17.60 -16.15 12.35
CA PRO A 414 -17.65 -14.71 12.61
C PRO A 414 -18.36 -14.41 13.94
N GLU A 415 -18.20 -13.19 14.43
CA GLU A 415 -18.96 -12.65 15.56
C GLU A 415 -20.36 -12.24 15.12
N GLY A 416 -21.37 -12.76 15.82
CA GLY A 416 -22.77 -12.47 15.54
C GLY A 416 -23.70 -13.65 15.78
N ASP A 417 -24.95 -13.48 15.36
CA ASP A 417 -25.97 -14.51 15.39
C ASP A 417 -25.80 -15.48 14.21
N VAL A 418 -24.68 -16.22 14.18
CA VAL A 418 -24.36 -17.20 13.13
C VAL A 418 -24.45 -18.63 13.65
N SER A 419 -25.08 -19.51 12.86
CA SER A 419 -25.39 -20.86 13.32
C SER A 419 -24.21 -21.83 13.20
N SER A 420 -23.31 -21.62 12.23
CA SER A 420 -22.22 -22.56 11.93
C SER A 420 -20.97 -21.88 11.36
N ALA A 421 -19.82 -22.55 11.51
CA ALA A 421 -18.58 -22.21 10.81
C ALA A 421 -18.50 -22.88 9.42
N ASP A 422 -19.29 -23.92 9.16
CA ASP A 422 -19.11 -24.79 8.00
C ASP A 422 -19.23 -24.01 6.67
N GLY A 423 -18.12 -23.95 5.93
CA GLY A 423 -18.00 -23.20 4.68
C GLY A 423 -17.47 -21.76 4.81
N PHE A 424 -17.44 -21.19 6.02
CA PHE A 424 -16.91 -19.85 6.27
C PHE A 424 -15.41 -19.78 6.00
N LEU A 425 -14.94 -18.71 5.34
CA LEU A 425 -13.52 -18.48 5.00
C LEU A 425 -12.93 -17.38 5.89
N PRO A 426 -12.22 -17.72 6.99
CA PRO A 426 -11.74 -16.74 7.95
C PRO A 426 -10.29 -16.29 7.71
N GLY A 427 -9.99 -15.06 8.11
CA GLY A 427 -8.63 -14.61 8.39
C GLY A 427 -8.06 -15.21 9.68
N ASP A 428 -6.98 -14.65 10.20
CA ASP A 428 -6.34 -15.10 11.46
C ASP A 428 -6.21 -14.05 12.56
N GLN A 429 -6.65 -12.83 12.28
CA GLN A 429 -6.67 -11.73 13.22
C GLN A 429 -7.30 -12.13 14.57
N PRO A 430 -6.57 -11.99 15.70
CA PRO A 430 -7.09 -12.32 17.02
C PRO A 430 -8.11 -11.30 17.51
N GLY A 431 -9.27 -11.77 17.97
CA GLY A 431 -10.22 -10.94 18.71
C GLY A 431 -11.20 -10.09 17.87
N LEU A 432 -11.03 -10.01 16.55
CA LEU A 432 -12.06 -9.52 15.63
C LEU A 432 -12.37 -10.60 14.60
N ARG A 433 -13.65 -10.87 14.40
CA ARG A 433 -14.12 -11.89 13.44
C ARG A 433 -15.27 -11.30 12.67
N TRP A 434 -14.96 -10.65 11.56
CA TRP A 434 -15.97 -9.90 10.81
C TRP A 434 -16.86 -10.84 10.01
N MET A 435 -18.15 -10.51 9.97
CA MET A 435 -19.13 -11.28 9.22
C MET A 435 -18.87 -11.25 7.71
N GLY A 436 -18.27 -10.16 7.21
CA GLY A 436 -17.96 -9.99 5.79
C GLY A 436 -16.82 -10.85 5.25
N GLU A 437 -15.93 -11.42 6.10
CA GLU A 437 -14.71 -12.14 5.66
C GLU A 437 -15.01 -13.19 4.58
N ASN A 438 -16.10 -13.95 4.75
CA ASN A 438 -16.50 -14.97 3.81
C ASN A 438 -16.87 -14.40 2.42
N GLY A 439 -17.63 -13.30 2.39
CA GLY A 439 -18.01 -12.64 1.14
C GLY A 439 -16.82 -12.07 0.39
N PHE A 440 -15.90 -11.43 1.11
CA PHE A 440 -14.65 -10.88 0.54
C PHE A 440 -13.82 -11.93 -0.18
N ILE A 441 -13.51 -13.04 0.50
CA ILE A 441 -12.67 -14.09 -0.10
C ILE A 441 -13.41 -14.80 -1.23
N LEU A 442 -14.70 -15.08 -1.08
CA LEU A 442 -15.48 -15.72 -2.13
C LEU A 442 -15.56 -14.84 -3.39
N TRP A 443 -15.70 -13.53 -3.24
CA TRP A 443 -15.62 -12.56 -4.32
C TRP A 443 -14.23 -12.57 -4.98
N ALA A 444 -13.15 -12.48 -4.19
CA ALA A 444 -11.78 -12.50 -4.71
C ALA A 444 -11.48 -13.79 -5.50
N MET A 445 -11.98 -14.96 -5.05
CA MET A 445 -11.85 -16.22 -5.79
C MET A 445 -12.56 -16.18 -7.16
N ALA A 446 -13.74 -15.58 -7.23
CA ALA A 446 -14.47 -15.43 -8.49
C ALA A 446 -13.75 -14.46 -9.43
N GLU A 447 -13.28 -13.32 -8.91
CA GLU A 447 -12.52 -12.33 -9.67
C GLU A 447 -11.19 -12.89 -10.18
N HIS A 448 -10.49 -13.70 -9.36
CA HIS A 448 -9.30 -14.41 -9.78
C HIS A 448 -9.54 -15.23 -11.04
N TYR A 449 -10.57 -16.08 -11.06
CA TYR A 449 -10.90 -16.85 -12.26
C TYR A 449 -11.35 -15.95 -13.43
N LYS A 450 -12.15 -14.91 -13.16
CA LYS A 450 -12.59 -13.99 -14.21
C LYS A 450 -11.41 -13.31 -14.87
N LEU A 451 -10.33 -13.01 -14.17
CA LEU A 451 -9.14 -12.37 -14.75
C LEU A 451 -8.15 -13.40 -15.33
N SER A 452 -7.88 -14.50 -14.65
CA SER A 452 -6.89 -15.52 -15.06
C SER A 452 -7.41 -16.49 -16.13
N GLY A 453 -8.68 -16.85 -16.06
CA GLY A 453 -9.29 -17.89 -16.91
C GLY A 453 -8.85 -19.31 -16.62
N ASP A 454 -8.16 -19.55 -15.50
CA ASP A 454 -7.65 -20.88 -15.15
C ASP A 454 -8.79 -21.82 -14.72
N LYS A 455 -9.26 -22.63 -15.67
CA LYS A 455 -10.31 -23.62 -15.44
C LYS A 455 -9.87 -24.77 -14.54
N GLU A 456 -8.59 -25.12 -14.52
CA GLU A 456 -8.08 -26.20 -13.67
C GLU A 456 -8.01 -25.74 -12.22
N TRP A 457 -7.52 -24.53 -11.99
CA TRP A 457 -7.60 -23.89 -10.67
C TRP A 457 -9.06 -23.81 -10.20
N LEU A 458 -9.98 -23.31 -11.03
CA LEU A 458 -11.39 -23.19 -10.66
C LEU A 458 -12.00 -24.55 -10.29
N LYS A 459 -11.74 -25.60 -11.08
CA LYS A 459 -12.17 -26.98 -10.74
C LYS A 459 -11.67 -27.41 -9.38
N SER A 460 -10.41 -27.11 -9.05
CA SER A 460 -9.78 -27.50 -7.79
C SER A 460 -10.41 -26.81 -6.57
N VAL A 461 -10.83 -25.55 -6.71
CA VAL A 461 -11.38 -24.75 -5.60
C VAL A 461 -12.91 -24.69 -5.55
N ALA A 462 -13.60 -25.11 -6.63
CA ALA A 462 -15.06 -25.10 -6.72
C ALA A 462 -15.78 -25.76 -5.54
N PRO A 463 -15.31 -26.90 -4.97
CA PRO A 463 -15.92 -27.47 -3.77
C PRO A 463 -15.93 -26.51 -2.57
N ALA A 464 -14.85 -25.76 -2.36
CA ALA A 464 -14.75 -24.78 -1.28
C ALA A 464 -15.65 -23.55 -1.55
N MET A 465 -15.68 -23.06 -2.79
CA MET A 465 -16.59 -21.97 -3.19
C MET A 465 -18.05 -22.33 -2.95
N MET A 466 -18.46 -23.57 -3.32
CA MET A 466 -19.83 -24.04 -3.09
C MET A 466 -20.19 -24.11 -1.61
N LYS A 467 -19.29 -24.59 -0.74
CA LYS A 467 -19.53 -24.60 0.72
C LYS A 467 -19.69 -23.20 1.29
N SER A 468 -18.87 -22.25 0.84
CA SER A 468 -18.95 -20.84 1.25
C SER A 468 -20.25 -20.18 0.76
N ALA A 469 -20.66 -20.44 -0.49
CA ALA A 469 -21.95 -20.00 -1.03
C ALA A 469 -23.13 -20.60 -0.25
N ASP A 470 -23.09 -21.90 0.06
CA ASP A 470 -24.12 -22.56 0.86
C ASP A 470 -24.16 -22.01 2.30
N TRP A 471 -23.04 -21.55 2.87
CA TRP A 471 -23.03 -20.85 4.16
C TRP A 471 -23.85 -19.55 4.09
N ILE A 472 -23.63 -18.72 3.07
CA ILE A 472 -24.39 -17.47 2.87
C ILE A 472 -25.88 -17.77 2.75
N ILE A 473 -26.26 -18.74 1.92
CA ILE A 473 -27.67 -19.11 1.68
C ILE A 473 -28.34 -19.57 2.97
N ARG A 474 -27.68 -20.44 3.75
CA ARG A 474 -28.23 -20.94 5.02
C ARG A 474 -28.43 -19.83 6.05
N GLU A 475 -27.44 -18.95 6.23
CA GLU A 475 -27.53 -17.88 7.22
C GLU A 475 -28.60 -16.84 6.82
N ARG A 476 -28.71 -16.50 5.53
CA ARG A 476 -29.78 -15.64 5.01
C ARG A 476 -31.17 -16.24 5.17
N ALA A 477 -31.33 -17.55 4.98
CA ALA A 477 -32.64 -18.19 5.12
C ALA A 477 -33.24 -18.00 6.53
N ARG A 478 -32.40 -17.85 7.56
CA ARG A 478 -32.81 -17.59 8.94
C ARG A 478 -33.44 -16.22 9.15
N THR A 479 -33.14 -15.24 8.29
CA THR A 479 -33.68 -13.88 8.37
C THR A 479 -34.93 -13.69 7.49
N LYS A 480 -35.34 -14.72 6.73
CA LYS A 480 -36.57 -14.70 5.94
C LYS A 480 -37.80 -14.99 6.79
N THR A 481 -37.94 -14.29 7.90
CA THR A 481 -39.06 -14.41 8.85
C THR A 481 -39.89 -13.14 8.85
N LEU A 482 -41.21 -13.29 8.92
CA LEU A 482 -42.12 -12.15 9.04
C LEU A 482 -42.21 -11.69 10.49
N VAL A 483 -42.22 -10.38 10.70
CA VAL A 483 -42.46 -9.75 12.00
C VAL A 483 -43.80 -9.03 11.91
N ASN A 484 -44.76 -9.42 12.75
CA ASN A 484 -46.14 -8.89 12.71
C ASN A 484 -46.82 -9.04 11.33
N GLY A 485 -46.52 -10.11 10.59
CA GLY A 485 -47.07 -10.36 9.26
C GLY A 485 -46.38 -9.60 8.12
N GLU A 486 -45.40 -8.75 8.41
CA GLU A 486 -44.66 -7.96 7.43
C GLU A 486 -43.20 -8.40 7.34
N GLN A 487 -42.58 -8.17 6.19
CA GLN A 487 -41.14 -8.38 6.05
C GLN A 487 -40.40 -7.25 6.80
N PRO A 488 -39.55 -7.57 7.81
CA PRO A 488 -38.73 -6.55 8.45
C PRO A 488 -37.73 -5.96 7.45
N ARG A 489 -37.08 -4.84 7.81
CA ARG A 489 -36.08 -4.20 6.93
C ARG A 489 -34.91 -5.13 6.59
N HIS A 490 -34.48 -5.99 7.50
CA HIS A 490 -33.40 -6.94 7.27
C HIS A 490 -33.83 -8.26 6.59
N TYR A 491 -35.08 -8.37 6.10
CA TYR A 491 -35.61 -9.61 5.55
C TYR A 491 -34.73 -10.13 4.40
N GLY A 492 -34.19 -11.35 4.56
CA GLY A 492 -33.33 -11.98 3.56
C GLY A 492 -31.92 -11.39 3.46
N LEU A 493 -31.48 -10.57 4.42
CA LEU A 493 -30.07 -10.20 4.61
C LEU A 493 -29.34 -11.24 5.48
N LEU A 494 -28.03 -11.09 5.69
CA LEU A 494 -27.33 -11.87 6.69
C LEU A 494 -27.82 -11.53 8.11
N PRO A 495 -27.71 -12.47 9.07
CA PRO A 495 -28.01 -12.21 10.48
C PRO A 495 -27.18 -11.05 11.06
N ARG A 496 -27.53 -10.58 12.26
CA ARG A 496 -26.76 -9.51 12.92
C ARG A 496 -25.36 -10.00 13.25
N GLY A 497 -24.34 -9.19 12.95
CA GLY A 497 -22.97 -9.53 13.24
C GLY A 497 -22.06 -8.33 13.31
N ARG A 498 -20.83 -8.60 13.73
CA ARG A 498 -19.79 -7.60 13.71
C ARG A 498 -19.30 -7.41 12.28
N THR A 499 -19.28 -6.16 11.83
CA THR A 499 -18.95 -5.82 10.43
C THR A 499 -17.54 -5.28 10.27
N SER A 500 -17.01 -4.66 11.32
CA SER A 500 -15.71 -3.98 11.29
C SER A 500 -15.10 -3.88 12.68
N ASP A 501 -14.08 -3.03 12.85
CA ASP A 501 -13.48 -2.70 14.15
C ASP A 501 -14.50 -2.16 15.16
N ASN A 502 -15.61 -1.58 14.69
CA ASN A 502 -16.72 -1.19 15.56
C ASN A 502 -17.31 -2.44 16.26
N PRO A 503 -17.40 -2.47 17.60
CA PRO A 503 -17.94 -3.61 18.35
C PRO A 503 -19.46 -3.82 18.18
N GLU A 504 -20.16 -2.93 17.48
CA GLU A 504 -21.59 -3.03 17.25
C GLU A 504 -21.98 -4.32 16.49
N ILE A 505 -23.03 -4.99 16.99
CA ILE A 505 -23.64 -6.18 16.38
C ILE A 505 -24.95 -5.75 15.73
N ASP A 506 -24.96 -5.60 14.41
CA ASP A 506 -26.14 -5.15 13.65
C ASP A 506 -26.18 -5.76 12.24
N HIS A 507 -27.22 -5.47 11.48
CA HIS A 507 -27.30 -5.69 10.03
C HIS A 507 -26.68 -4.49 9.30
N LEU A 508 -25.65 -4.71 8.49
CA LEU A 508 -24.96 -3.64 7.77
C LEU A 508 -24.76 -4.02 6.31
N TYR A 509 -25.10 -3.09 5.41
CA TYR A 509 -25.05 -3.36 3.97
C TYR A 509 -23.65 -3.70 3.48
N TRP A 510 -22.60 -3.18 4.12
CA TRP A 510 -21.21 -3.53 3.79
C TRP A 510 -20.97 -5.04 3.72
N THR A 511 -21.37 -5.76 4.79
CA THR A 511 -21.23 -7.22 4.89
C THR A 511 -22.03 -7.93 3.81
N ASP A 512 -23.28 -7.49 3.60
CA ASP A 512 -24.16 -8.10 2.62
C ASP A 512 -23.70 -7.85 1.17
N ASN A 513 -23.13 -6.68 0.87
CA ASN A 513 -22.66 -6.32 -0.47
C ASN A 513 -21.62 -7.32 -0.98
N TYR A 514 -20.57 -7.58 -0.19
CA TYR A 514 -19.53 -8.55 -0.56
C TYR A 514 -20.03 -9.99 -0.50
N SER A 515 -20.93 -10.32 0.42
CA SER A 515 -21.53 -11.67 0.48
C SER A 515 -22.38 -11.95 -0.76
N TYR A 516 -23.18 -10.98 -1.21
CA TYR A 516 -23.87 -11.04 -2.49
C TYR A 516 -22.88 -11.13 -3.65
N GLY A 517 -21.85 -10.27 -3.68
CA GLY A 517 -20.83 -10.26 -4.73
C GLY A 517 -20.11 -11.61 -4.88
N GLY A 518 -19.73 -12.24 -3.77
CA GLY A 518 -19.14 -13.58 -3.76
C GLY A 518 -20.10 -14.67 -4.21
N LEU A 519 -21.36 -14.63 -3.78
CA LEU A 519 -22.38 -15.59 -4.21
C LEU A 519 -22.68 -15.47 -5.71
N ARG A 520 -22.88 -14.25 -6.21
CA ARG A 520 -23.09 -13.96 -7.63
C ARG A 520 -21.89 -14.37 -8.46
N GLY A 521 -20.68 -13.98 -8.03
CA GLY A 521 -19.43 -14.35 -8.70
C GLY A 521 -19.25 -15.87 -8.78
N THR A 522 -19.57 -16.60 -7.71
CA THR A 522 -19.55 -18.07 -7.71
C THR A 522 -20.52 -18.64 -8.75
N ALA A 523 -21.75 -18.11 -8.82
CA ALA A 523 -22.72 -18.53 -9.83
C ALA A 523 -22.22 -18.28 -11.26
N ASP A 524 -21.58 -17.12 -11.50
CA ASP A 524 -21.08 -16.73 -12.82
C ASP A 524 -19.99 -17.66 -13.34
N VAL A 525 -19.12 -18.16 -12.45
CA VAL A 525 -17.92 -18.92 -12.86
C VAL A 525 -18.14 -20.43 -12.91
N LEU A 526 -19.00 -21.01 -12.06
CA LEU A 526 -19.17 -22.48 -12.00
C LEU A 526 -19.69 -23.09 -13.32
N GLY A 527 -20.44 -22.33 -14.11
CA GLY A 527 -20.91 -22.78 -15.42
C GLY A 527 -19.78 -23.09 -16.40
N GLU A 528 -18.65 -22.41 -16.26
CA GLU A 528 -17.49 -22.52 -17.15
C GLU A 528 -16.72 -23.85 -17.02
N ILE A 529 -16.93 -24.56 -15.91
CA ILE A 529 -16.37 -25.89 -15.61
C ILE A 529 -17.44 -26.99 -15.69
N GLY A 530 -18.59 -26.71 -16.32
CA GLY A 530 -19.64 -27.68 -16.58
C GLY A 530 -20.66 -27.85 -15.46
N LEU A 531 -20.54 -27.14 -14.34
CA LEU A 531 -21.47 -27.23 -13.19
C LEU A 531 -22.73 -26.35 -13.38
N LYS A 532 -23.36 -26.43 -14.56
CA LYS A 532 -24.46 -25.54 -14.98
C LYS A 532 -25.66 -25.55 -14.04
N ALA A 533 -26.06 -26.72 -13.53
CA ALA A 533 -27.20 -26.81 -12.60
C ALA A 533 -26.92 -26.13 -11.25
N LYS A 534 -25.70 -26.26 -10.74
CA LYS A 534 -25.26 -25.57 -9.52
C LYS A 534 -25.16 -24.06 -9.75
N ALA A 535 -24.55 -23.65 -10.87
CA ALA A 535 -24.49 -22.25 -11.28
C ALA A 535 -25.89 -21.62 -11.34
N ALA A 536 -26.87 -22.30 -11.97
CA ALA A 536 -28.25 -21.82 -12.05
C ALA A 536 -28.92 -21.69 -10.67
N ARG A 537 -28.73 -22.66 -9.77
CA ARG A 537 -29.23 -22.57 -8.39
C ARG A 537 -28.64 -21.37 -7.66
N TYR A 538 -27.32 -21.20 -7.68
CA TYR A 538 -26.66 -20.09 -6.99
C TYR A 538 -26.99 -18.73 -7.62
N ALA A 539 -27.22 -18.68 -8.93
CA ALA A 539 -27.68 -17.47 -9.61
C ALA A 539 -29.07 -17.06 -9.10
N ALA A 540 -30.02 -18.01 -8.98
CA ALA A 540 -31.35 -17.72 -8.44
C ALA A 540 -31.29 -17.21 -6.98
N GLU A 541 -30.41 -17.79 -6.15
CA GLU A 541 -30.20 -17.32 -4.76
C GLU A 541 -29.55 -15.93 -4.72
N ALA A 542 -28.61 -15.63 -5.62
CA ALA A 542 -28.00 -14.31 -5.75
C ALA A 542 -29.01 -13.26 -6.23
N ASP A 543 -29.86 -13.60 -7.19
CA ASP A 543 -30.90 -12.71 -7.72
C ASP A 543 -31.95 -12.38 -6.63
N ASP A 544 -32.35 -13.38 -5.83
CA ASP A 544 -33.17 -13.18 -4.62
C ASP A 544 -32.46 -12.30 -3.59
N TYR A 545 -31.16 -12.51 -3.35
CA TYR A 545 -30.38 -11.68 -2.43
C TYR A 545 -30.33 -10.22 -2.87
N ARG A 546 -30.07 -9.98 -4.14
CA ARG A 546 -30.09 -8.64 -4.72
C ARG A 546 -31.46 -7.98 -4.57
N ALA A 547 -32.54 -8.73 -4.77
CA ALA A 547 -33.90 -8.22 -4.57
C ALA A 547 -34.16 -7.84 -3.10
N CYS A 548 -33.80 -8.71 -2.14
CA CYS A 548 -33.89 -8.42 -0.71
C CYS A 548 -33.08 -7.17 -0.31
N LEU A 549 -31.86 -7.03 -0.82
CA LEU A 549 -31.00 -5.87 -0.57
C LEU A 549 -31.63 -4.56 -1.07
N ARG A 550 -32.12 -4.57 -2.31
CA ARG A 550 -32.77 -3.39 -2.89
C ARG A 550 -34.02 -3.00 -2.11
N GLU A 551 -34.85 -3.98 -1.74
CA GLU A 551 -36.06 -3.75 -0.96
C GLU A 551 -35.75 -3.27 0.48
N SER A 552 -34.73 -3.83 1.12
CA SER A 552 -34.23 -3.34 2.41
C SER A 552 -33.82 -1.87 2.32
N VAL A 553 -33.05 -1.51 1.28
CA VAL A 553 -32.65 -0.12 1.04
C VAL A 553 -33.89 0.77 0.88
N GLU A 554 -34.85 0.39 0.04
CA GLU A 554 -36.08 1.18 -0.17
C GLU A 554 -36.86 1.46 1.11
N ARG A 555 -36.97 0.47 2.01
CA ARG A 555 -37.64 0.61 3.33
C ARG A 555 -36.84 1.44 4.34
N SER A 556 -35.57 1.68 4.07
CA SER A 556 -34.64 2.32 4.99
C SER A 556 -34.29 3.75 4.59
N ILE A 557 -34.53 4.16 3.35
CA ILE A 557 -34.27 5.53 2.89
C ILE A 557 -34.99 6.56 3.75
N VAL A 558 -34.28 7.61 4.14
CA VAL A 558 -34.87 8.81 4.76
C VAL A 558 -35.25 9.77 3.64
N ARG A 559 -36.52 9.75 3.24
CA ARG A 559 -37.02 10.49 2.07
C ARG A 559 -37.25 11.98 2.36
N GLU A 560 -37.35 12.33 3.64
CA GLU A 560 -37.58 13.69 4.11
C GLU A 560 -36.31 14.55 4.05
N ALA A 561 -35.14 13.93 3.85
CA ALA A 561 -33.88 14.63 3.62
C ALA A 561 -33.78 15.18 2.18
N ASP A 562 -32.99 16.25 2.00
CA ASP A 562 -32.72 16.85 0.69
C ASP A 562 -31.19 16.91 0.41
N PRO A 563 -30.67 16.10 -0.54
CA PRO A 563 -31.37 14.99 -1.21
C PRO A 563 -31.72 13.85 -0.22
N PRO A 564 -32.58 12.89 -0.60
CA PRO A 564 -32.91 11.73 0.24
C PRO A 564 -31.65 11.00 0.72
N PHE A 565 -31.66 10.45 1.92
CA PHE A 565 -30.48 9.77 2.49
C PHE A 565 -30.61 8.24 2.41
N VAL A 566 -29.58 7.59 1.86
CA VAL A 566 -29.45 6.13 1.82
C VAL A 566 -28.59 5.69 3.01
N PRO A 567 -29.15 4.94 3.99
CA PRO A 567 -28.44 4.60 5.21
C PRO A 567 -27.45 3.44 5.05
N LEU A 568 -26.65 3.26 6.10
CA LEU A 568 -25.52 2.32 6.22
C LEU A 568 -25.95 0.86 6.36
N GLY A 569 -27.15 0.70 6.89
CA GLY A 569 -27.79 -0.57 7.17
C GLY A 569 -29.29 -0.34 7.39
N PRO A 570 -30.08 -1.41 7.50
CA PRO A 570 -31.54 -1.32 7.54
C PRO A 570 -32.08 -0.48 8.71
N TYR A 571 -31.33 -0.41 9.81
CA TYR A 571 -31.75 0.28 11.05
C TYR A 571 -30.98 1.57 11.35
N LYS A 572 -30.07 1.98 10.45
CA LYS A 572 -29.30 3.21 10.55
C LYS A 572 -29.94 4.38 9.79
N ASN A 573 -31.27 4.45 9.80
CA ASN A 573 -32.07 5.39 9.00
C ASN A 573 -32.27 6.75 9.68
N LYS A 574 -31.20 7.31 10.25
CA LYS A 574 -31.16 8.67 10.79
C LYS A 574 -30.06 9.44 10.09
N MET A 575 -30.26 10.74 9.86
CA MET A 575 -29.20 11.59 9.30
C MET A 575 -27.96 11.54 10.21
N PRO A 576 -26.77 11.26 9.66
CA PRO A 576 -25.58 11.15 10.47
C PRO A 576 -25.07 12.54 10.88
N THR A 577 -24.50 12.63 12.08
CA THR A 577 -23.67 13.77 12.52
C THR A 577 -22.21 13.56 12.12
N GLU A 578 -21.38 14.60 12.15
CA GLU A 578 -19.93 14.45 11.93
C GLU A 578 -19.31 13.46 12.93
N THR A 579 -19.78 13.41 14.17
CA THR A 579 -19.33 12.44 15.19
C THR A 579 -19.75 11.01 14.86
N ASP A 580 -20.98 10.80 14.38
CA ASP A 580 -21.43 9.47 13.94
C ASP A 580 -20.53 8.96 12.81
N LEU A 581 -20.12 9.84 11.91
CA LEU A 581 -19.29 9.53 10.76
C LEU A 581 -17.83 9.26 11.13
N ALA A 582 -17.31 9.98 12.12
CA ALA A 582 -16.00 9.73 12.68
C ALA A 582 -15.92 8.39 13.46
N ASN A 583 -17.02 7.94 14.07
CA ASN A 583 -17.03 6.69 14.86
C ASN A 583 -17.44 5.44 14.06
N ASP A 584 -18.23 5.62 13.00
CA ASP A 584 -18.79 4.50 12.23
C ASP A 584 -18.27 4.45 10.79
N TRP A 585 -17.10 4.99 10.43
CA TRP A 585 -16.69 5.34 9.04
C TRP A 585 -16.88 4.32 7.90
N TYR A 586 -16.98 3.01 8.15
CA TYR A 586 -17.50 2.01 7.18
C TYR A 586 -18.93 2.31 6.70
N SER A 587 -19.61 3.20 7.44
CA SER A 587 -20.98 3.67 7.31
C SER A 587 -21.28 4.26 5.94
N LEU A 588 -20.56 5.30 5.53
CA LEU A 588 -20.83 6.00 4.27
C LEU A 588 -20.19 5.32 3.06
N SER A 589 -19.09 4.58 3.26
CA SER A 589 -18.49 3.77 2.21
C SER A 589 -19.37 2.55 1.88
N GLY A 590 -20.04 1.93 2.86
CA GLY A 590 -20.98 0.82 2.67
C GLY A 590 -21.86 0.92 1.41
N PRO A 591 -22.74 1.93 1.32
CA PRO A 591 -23.63 2.09 0.18
C PRO A 591 -22.94 2.34 -1.17
N VAL A 592 -21.81 3.07 -1.23
CA VAL A 592 -21.15 3.32 -2.54
C VAL A 592 -20.59 2.04 -3.16
N TYR A 593 -20.33 1.01 -2.34
CA TYR A 593 -19.82 -0.30 -2.80
C TYR A 593 -20.90 -1.14 -3.47
N MET A 594 -22.18 -0.75 -3.34
CA MET A 594 -23.28 -1.40 -4.07
C MET A 594 -23.16 -1.23 -5.59
N VAL A 595 -22.43 -0.21 -6.06
CA VAL A 595 -22.14 0.01 -7.48
C VAL A 595 -21.17 -1.04 -8.00
N GLU A 596 -20.05 -1.27 -7.30
CA GLU A 596 -19.05 -2.29 -7.67
C GLU A 596 -19.66 -3.69 -7.74
N MET A 597 -20.55 -4.00 -6.80
CA MET A 597 -21.24 -5.30 -6.77
C MET A 597 -22.39 -5.41 -7.79
N GLY A 598 -22.79 -4.32 -8.46
CA GLY A 598 -23.90 -4.32 -9.42
C GLY A 598 -25.30 -4.41 -8.78
N ILE A 599 -25.42 -4.09 -7.48
CA ILE A 599 -26.73 -4.00 -6.79
C ILE A 599 -27.51 -2.79 -7.32
N PHE A 600 -26.81 -1.66 -7.48
CA PHE A 600 -27.30 -0.46 -8.18
C PHE A 600 -26.43 -0.18 -9.40
N GLY A 601 -27.05 0.30 -10.48
CA GLY A 601 -26.30 0.89 -11.58
C GLY A 601 -25.77 2.27 -11.17
N ALA A 602 -24.62 2.69 -11.70
CA ALA A 602 -23.99 3.96 -11.30
C ALA A 602 -24.86 5.22 -11.57
N ARG A 603 -25.83 5.10 -12.49
CA ARG A 603 -26.81 6.15 -12.83
C ARG A 603 -28.14 6.05 -12.06
N ASP A 604 -28.29 5.08 -11.14
CA ASP A 604 -29.47 5.03 -10.25
C ASP A 604 -29.51 6.30 -9.37
N PRO A 605 -30.67 6.98 -9.20
CA PRO A 605 -30.78 8.16 -8.36
C PRO A 605 -30.21 7.99 -6.94
N LYS A 606 -30.34 6.78 -6.37
CA LYS A 606 -29.78 6.46 -5.04
C LYS A 606 -28.25 6.61 -4.98
N VAL A 607 -27.54 6.32 -6.06
CA VAL A 607 -26.08 6.52 -6.12
C VAL A 607 -25.74 8.01 -6.08
N GLY A 608 -26.53 8.86 -6.74
CA GLY A 608 -26.40 10.31 -6.63
C GLY A 608 -26.60 10.82 -5.20
N TRP A 609 -27.58 10.26 -4.49
CA TRP A 609 -27.86 10.59 -3.09
C TRP A 609 -26.73 10.16 -2.13
N ILE A 610 -26.17 8.96 -2.36
CA ILE A 610 -25.01 8.45 -1.62
C ILE A 610 -23.83 9.40 -1.83
N ASN A 611 -23.47 9.69 -3.09
CA ASN A 611 -22.37 10.59 -3.41
C ASN A 611 -22.55 11.98 -2.80
N ALA A 612 -23.76 12.56 -2.90
CA ALA A 612 -24.06 13.86 -2.31
C ALA A 612 -23.86 13.87 -0.78
N THR A 613 -24.22 12.78 -0.09
CA THR A 613 -24.02 12.66 1.36
C THR A 613 -22.52 12.53 1.71
N VAL A 614 -21.80 11.65 1.03
CA VAL A 614 -20.35 11.45 1.23
C VAL A 614 -19.59 12.75 1.02
N GLU A 615 -19.89 13.47 -0.06
CA GLU A 615 -19.25 14.73 -0.41
C GLU A 615 -19.60 15.88 0.55
N LYS A 616 -20.80 15.85 1.15
CA LYS A 616 -21.21 16.88 2.10
C LYS A 616 -20.52 16.73 3.45
N TYR A 617 -20.25 15.50 3.89
CA TYR A 617 -19.88 15.25 5.29
C TYR A 617 -18.49 14.63 5.52
N VAL A 618 -17.93 13.88 4.58
CA VAL A 618 -16.71 13.05 4.85
C VAL A 618 -15.69 13.10 3.72
N MET A 619 -15.49 14.26 3.09
CA MET A 619 -14.53 14.37 1.98
C MET A 619 -13.70 15.65 2.05
N ALA A 620 -12.41 15.50 1.77
CA ALA A 620 -11.42 16.56 1.62
C ALA A 620 -10.67 16.39 0.30
N SER A 621 -10.77 17.35 -0.61
CA SER A 621 -10.12 17.29 -1.92
C SER A 621 -10.32 15.95 -2.64
N GLY A 622 -11.51 15.38 -2.59
CA GLY A 622 -11.84 14.14 -3.28
C GLY A 622 -11.38 12.89 -2.55
N LEU A 623 -10.89 13.00 -1.29
CA LEU A 623 -10.51 11.87 -0.44
C LEU A 623 -11.40 11.77 0.80
N PRO A 624 -11.72 10.55 1.26
CA PRO A 624 -12.53 10.35 2.46
C PRO A 624 -11.85 10.92 3.71
N THR A 625 -12.55 11.74 4.49
CA THR A 625 -12.14 12.14 5.84
C THR A 625 -12.86 11.31 6.88
N LEU A 626 -12.21 10.23 7.32
CA LEU A 626 -12.79 9.22 8.20
C LEU A 626 -12.00 9.18 9.52
N SER A 627 -12.48 8.40 10.49
CA SER A 627 -11.87 8.18 11.82
C SER A 627 -11.91 9.39 12.77
N ARG A 628 -11.47 10.58 12.35
CA ARG A 628 -11.56 11.83 13.14
C ARG A 628 -11.48 13.06 12.24
N PRO A 629 -11.98 14.23 12.68
CA PRO A 629 -11.96 15.45 11.87
C PRO A 629 -10.55 15.76 11.34
N GLY A 630 -10.45 15.94 10.02
CA GLY A 630 -9.19 16.26 9.33
C GLY A 630 -8.29 15.07 8.99
N PHE A 631 -8.60 13.86 9.48
CA PHE A 631 -7.89 12.64 9.07
C PHE A 631 -8.50 12.11 7.79
N ILE A 632 -7.66 11.85 6.78
CA ILE A 632 -8.05 11.16 5.57
C ILE A 632 -7.72 9.68 5.67
N ASP A 633 -8.59 8.87 5.06
CA ASP A 633 -8.40 7.44 4.84
C ASP A 633 -8.47 7.18 3.33
N PRO A 634 -7.39 7.46 2.59
CA PRO A 634 -7.43 7.67 1.13
C PRO A 634 -7.92 6.45 0.36
N HIS A 635 -7.63 5.25 0.85
CA HIS A 635 -7.85 4.00 0.13
C HIS A 635 -9.33 3.63 -0.02
N TYR A 636 -10.21 4.11 0.87
CA TYR A 636 -11.66 3.89 0.77
C TYR A 636 -12.33 4.64 -0.41
N VAL A 637 -11.59 5.50 -1.11
CA VAL A 637 -12.13 6.34 -2.20
C VAL A 637 -12.48 5.58 -3.48
N TYR A 638 -11.89 4.40 -3.68
CA TYR A 638 -11.94 3.70 -4.97
C TYR A 638 -13.36 3.53 -5.53
N ASN A 639 -14.33 3.16 -4.69
CA ASN A 639 -15.69 2.92 -5.18
C ASN A 639 -16.45 4.19 -5.53
N GLN A 640 -16.12 5.32 -4.91
CA GLN A 640 -16.60 6.62 -5.36
C GLN A 640 -15.96 7.01 -6.69
N ALA A 641 -14.66 6.77 -6.86
CA ALA A 641 -13.94 7.02 -8.10
C ALA A 641 -14.46 6.15 -9.27
N LEU A 642 -14.74 4.86 -9.02
CA LEU A 642 -15.38 3.96 -9.96
C LEU A 642 -16.78 4.48 -10.37
N SER A 643 -17.58 4.90 -9.40
CA SER A 643 -18.90 5.50 -9.64
C SER A 643 -18.79 6.75 -10.52
N GLN A 644 -17.84 7.64 -10.26
CA GLN A 644 -17.59 8.84 -11.07
C GLN A 644 -17.30 8.50 -12.52
N LEU A 645 -16.39 7.55 -12.79
CA LEU A 645 -16.08 7.11 -14.15
C LEU A 645 -17.30 6.53 -14.87
N LEU A 646 -18.03 5.61 -14.23
CA LEU A 646 -19.23 4.99 -14.80
C LEU A 646 -20.36 6.01 -15.08
N ARG A 647 -20.35 7.15 -14.38
CA ARG A 647 -21.28 8.28 -14.58
C ARG A 647 -20.80 9.29 -15.62
N GLY A 648 -19.59 9.14 -16.15
CA GLY A 648 -18.97 10.09 -17.07
C GLY A 648 -18.41 11.35 -16.38
N GLU A 649 -18.28 11.35 -15.06
CA GLU A 649 -17.75 12.45 -14.24
C GLU A 649 -16.20 12.45 -14.24
N THR A 650 -15.60 12.40 -15.43
CA THR A 650 -14.16 12.15 -15.63
C THR A 650 -13.27 13.17 -14.93
N GLU A 651 -13.60 14.46 -15.00
CA GLU A 651 -12.82 15.53 -14.35
C GLU A 651 -12.85 15.39 -12.82
N LYS A 652 -13.98 14.92 -12.26
CA LYS A 652 -14.13 14.64 -10.84
C LYS A 652 -13.31 13.42 -10.42
N PHE A 653 -13.34 12.36 -11.23
CA PHE A 653 -12.45 11.21 -11.08
C PHE A 653 -10.99 11.63 -11.10
N LEU A 654 -10.57 12.46 -12.06
CA LEU A 654 -9.18 12.92 -12.16
C LEU A 654 -8.76 13.74 -10.93
N TRP A 655 -9.65 14.54 -10.37
CA TRP A 655 -9.38 15.24 -9.11
C TRP A 655 -9.11 14.26 -7.98
N THR A 656 -10.01 13.31 -7.77
CA THR A 656 -9.87 12.25 -6.76
C THR A 656 -8.61 11.41 -6.99
N PHE A 657 -8.34 11.03 -8.25
CA PHE A 657 -7.15 10.30 -8.66
C PHE A 657 -5.90 11.05 -8.22
N TYR A 658 -5.70 12.29 -8.68
CA TYR A 658 -4.51 13.07 -8.35
C TYR A 658 -4.39 13.41 -6.87
N SER A 659 -5.51 13.63 -6.16
CA SER A 659 -5.49 13.81 -4.71
C SER A 659 -4.95 12.59 -3.98
N MET A 660 -5.29 11.37 -4.41
CA MET A 660 -4.73 10.16 -3.80
C MET A 660 -3.20 10.12 -3.94
N PHE A 661 -2.64 10.54 -5.09
CA PHE A 661 -1.18 10.64 -5.25
C PHE A 661 -0.57 11.83 -4.52
N ALA A 662 -1.34 12.91 -4.30
CA ALA A 662 -0.86 14.14 -3.67
C ALA A 662 -0.83 14.05 -2.14
N TYR A 663 -1.78 13.32 -1.55
CA TYR A 663 -2.06 13.34 -0.11
C TYR A 663 -2.16 11.95 0.53
N GLY A 664 -2.45 10.89 -0.24
CA GLY A 664 -2.58 9.52 0.29
C GLY A 664 -1.28 8.71 0.31
N GLN A 665 -0.16 9.32 -0.08
CA GLN A 665 1.17 8.74 -0.04
C GLN A 665 2.26 9.81 0.03
N SER A 666 3.47 9.39 0.35
CA SER A 666 4.68 10.19 0.17
C SER A 666 4.86 10.63 -1.28
N ARG A 667 5.22 11.90 -1.50
CA ARG A 667 5.48 12.43 -2.85
C ARG A 667 6.85 12.04 -3.41
N SER A 668 7.75 11.50 -2.58
CA SER A 668 9.13 11.22 -2.94
C SER A 668 9.49 9.74 -2.89
N THR A 669 8.90 9.00 -1.95
CA THR A 669 9.10 7.55 -1.79
C THR A 669 7.86 6.72 -2.11
N TYR A 670 6.71 7.35 -2.38
CA TYR A 670 5.43 6.68 -2.67
C TYR A 670 4.96 5.71 -1.57
N SER A 671 5.52 5.82 -0.36
CA SER A 671 5.03 5.10 0.82
C SER A 671 3.59 5.53 1.10
N THR A 672 2.64 4.62 0.90
CA THR A 672 1.21 4.85 1.15
C THR A 672 0.90 4.78 2.64
N VAL A 673 -0.11 5.52 3.08
CA VAL A 673 -0.59 5.51 4.46
C VAL A 673 -1.96 4.82 4.54
N GLU A 674 -2.28 4.25 5.68
CA GLU A 674 -3.67 3.91 6.00
C GLU A 674 -4.49 5.19 6.19
N CYS A 675 -4.03 6.04 7.14
CA CYS A 675 -4.61 7.33 7.45
C CYS A 675 -3.56 8.41 7.71
N ASN A 676 -3.89 9.68 7.47
CA ASN A 676 -3.06 10.83 7.88
C ASN A 676 -3.88 12.10 8.08
N ASP A 677 -3.36 13.05 8.88
CA ASP A 677 -3.94 14.39 8.98
C ASP A 677 -3.66 15.16 7.68
N ILE A 678 -4.73 15.58 6.99
CA ILE A 678 -4.59 16.30 5.71
C ILE A 678 -4.12 17.74 5.90
N PHE A 679 -4.29 18.35 7.08
CA PHE A 679 -3.89 19.74 7.33
C PHE A 679 -2.43 19.88 7.72
N THR A 680 -1.89 18.88 8.42
CA THR A 680 -0.49 18.89 8.87
C THR A 680 0.41 17.99 8.01
N GLY A 681 -0.17 16.99 7.34
CA GLY A 681 0.58 15.94 6.65
C GLY A 681 1.15 14.89 7.61
N GLU A 682 0.84 14.97 8.91
CA GLU A 682 1.42 14.14 9.96
C GLU A 682 0.44 13.05 10.42
N SER A 683 0.96 11.93 10.92
CA SER A 683 0.16 10.87 11.58
C SER A 683 0.74 10.49 12.95
N GLY A 684 2.01 10.84 13.17
CA GLY A 684 2.71 10.83 14.44
C GLY A 684 4.19 11.08 14.21
N GLU A 685 4.95 11.23 15.29
CA GLU A 685 6.39 11.51 15.24
C GLU A 685 7.27 10.26 15.43
N SER A 686 6.69 9.06 15.48
CA SER A 686 7.45 7.81 15.59
C SER A 686 7.65 7.14 14.24
N TRP A 687 8.70 6.31 14.14
CA TRP A 687 9.07 5.64 12.89
C TRP A 687 8.00 4.65 12.38
N ASP A 688 7.12 4.21 13.27
CA ASP A 688 6.03 3.26 13.06
C ASP A 688 4.63 3.93 12.98
N ALA A 689 4.53 5.24 13.28
CA ALA A 689 3.25 5.94 13.40
C ALA A 689 2.44 6.02 12.11
N LEU A 690 3.12 5.98 10.95
CA LEU A 690 2.49 6.11 9.64
C LEU A 690 1.99 4.77 9.07
N ARG A 691 2.28 3.63 9.74
CA ARG A 691 1.93 2.27 9.25
C ARG A 691 2.32 2.09 7.78
N GLN A 692 3.55 2.50 7.46
CA GLN A 692 4.02 2.67 6.10
C GLN A 692 4.96 1.52 5.69
N PRO A 693 4.82 1.03 4.44
CA PRO A 693 3.69 1.23 3.53
C PRO A 693 2.46 0.42 3.97
N HIS A 694 1.26 0.89 3.62
CA HIS A 694 0.00 0.17 3.88
C HIS A 694 -0.47 -0.59 2.63
N GLU A 695 -0.54 -1.92 2.70
CA GLU A 695 -0.73 -2.81 1.55
C GLU A 695 -2.11 -2.65 0.87
N HIS A 696 -3.17 -2.45 1.65
CA HIS A 696 -4.49 -2.15 1.09
C HIS A 696 -4.46 -0.79 0.36
N SER A 697 -3.76 0.22 0.90
CA SER A 697 -3.61 1.51 0.23
C SER A 697 -2.81 1.40 -1.07
N ASN A 698 -1.70 0.65 -1.07
CA ASN A 698 -0.94 0.32 -2.29
C ASN A 698 -1.85 -0.31 -3.36
N SER A 699 -2.68 -1.27 -2.95
CA SER A 699 -3.59 -1.99 -3.85
C SER A 699 -4.66 -1.08 -4.44
N ARG A 700 -5.12 -0.07 -3.69
CA ARG A 700 -6.06 0.94 -4.19
C ARG A 700 -5.38 1.96 -5.11
N VAL A 701 -4.10 2.29 -4.89
CA VAL A 701 -3.28 3.02 -5.87
C VAL A 701 -3.23 2.28 -7.20
N ILE A 702 -2.88 1.00 -7.18
CA ILE A 702 -2.85 0.14 -8.37
C ILE A 702 -4.23 0.09 -9.03
N ALA A 703 -5.30 -0.11 -8.26
CA ALA A 703 -6.66 -0.21 -8.77
C ALA A 703 -7.13 1.09 -9.45
N MET A 704 -6.78 2.26 -8.89
CA MET A 704 -7.09 3.57 -9.49
C MET A 704 -6.36 3.79 -10.82
N VAL A 705 -5.07 3.41 -10.91
CA VAL A 705 -4.33 3.42 -12.18
C VAL A 705 -5.02 2.49 -13.18
N ARG A 706 -5.36 1.27 -12.75
CA ARG A 706 -6.03 0.30 -13.62
C ARG A 706 -7.33 0.85 -14.20
N ILE A 707 -8.23 1.41 -13.38
CA ILE A 707 -9.53 1.91 -13.88
C ILE A 707 -9.42 3.20 -14.70
N ALA A 708 -8.35 3.98 -14.55
CA ALA A 708 -8.09 5.13 -15.43
C ALA A 708 -7.84 4.69 -16.88
N PHE A 709 -7.25 3.51 -17.08
CA PHE A 709 -6.89 2.98 -18.40
C PHE A 709 -7.85 1.93 -18.93
N LEU A 710 -8.40 1.09 -18.07
CA LEU A 710 -9.19 -0.09 -18.44
C LEU A 710 -10.33 -0.25 -17.46
N LEU A 711 -11.57 -0.31 -17.95
CA LEU A 711 -12.75 -0.48 -17.11
C LEU A 711 -13.77 -1.40 -17.77
N GLU A 712 -14.09 -2.48 -17.07
CA GLU A 712 -15.13 -3.44 -17.45
C GLU A 712 -16.52 -2.98 -16.98
N GLU A 713 -17.48 -2.85 -17.90
CA GLU A 713 -18.90 -2.59 -17.63
C GLU A 713 -19.77 -3.62 -18.37
N GLY A 714 -20.14 -4.70 -17.67
CA GLY A 714 -20.90 -5.80 -18.29
C GLY A 714 -20.09 -6.50 -19.40
N GLU A 715 -20.58 -6.44 -20.64
CA GLU A 715 -19.89 -6.97 -21.83
C GLU A 715 -19.00 -5.91 -22.53
N THR A 716 -18.92 -4.70 -21.98
CA THR A 716 -18.15 -3.58 -22.53
C THR A 716 -16.80 -3.45 -21.83
N LEU A 717 -15.75 -3.21 -22.61
CA LEU A 717 -14.43 -2.81 -22.14
C LEU A 717 -14.16 -1.36 -22.57
N HIS A 718 -14.11 -0.46 -21.60
CA HIS A 718 -13.70 0.92 -21.82
C HIS A 718 -12.18 1.03 -21.78
N LEU A 719 -11.61 1.60 -22.83
CA LEU A 719 -10.19 1.92 -22.94
C LEU A 719 -9.98 3.42 -22.73
N LEU A 720 -9.04 3.75 -21.86
CA LEU A 720 -8.59 5.10 -21.51
C LEU A 720 -9.66 6.03 -20.88
N PRO A 721 -10.69 5.54 -20.15
CA PRO A 721 -11.82 6.38 -19.69
C PRO A 721 -11.40 7.51 -18.75
N GLY A 722 -10.37 7.30 -17.93
CA GLY A 722 -9.89 8.25 -16.93
C GLY A 722 -8.55 8.89 -17.30
N THR A 723 -8.23 9.01 -18.59
CA THR A 723 -6.92 9.54 -19.02
C THR A 723 -6.85 11.07 -18.88
N PRO A 724 -5.87 11.61 -18.13
CA PRO A 724 -5.53 13.04 -18.13
C PRO A 724 -5.19 13.52 -19.54
N ARG A 725 -5.76 14.66 -19.96
CA ARG A 725 -5.54 15.23 -21.30
C ARG A 725 -4.05 15.49 -21.56
N GLY A 726 -3.34 15.97 -20.55
CA GLY A 726 -1.90 16.24 -20.61
C GLY A 726 -1.04 15.01 -20.92
N TRP A 727 -1.55 13.78 -20.79
CA TRP A 727 -0.80 12.57 -21.14
C TRP A 727 -0.80 12.27 -22.64
N LEU A 728 -1.68 12.94 -23.40
CA LEU A 728 -1.84 12.78 -24.84
C LEU A 728 -1.23 13.95 -25.64
N GLU A 729 -0.46 14.83 -24.98
CA GLU A 729 0.26 15.91 -25.67
C GLU A 729 1.33 15.37 -26.64
N PRO A 730 1.66 16.12 -27.72
CA PRO A 730 2.68 15.73 -28.68
C PRO A 730 4.01 15.28 -28.05
N GLY A 731 4.46 14.08 -28.41
CA GLY A 731 5.70 13.48 -27.91
C GLY A 731 5.55 12.64 -26.64
N LYS A 732 4.36 12.61 -26.02
CA LYS A 732 4.03 11.67 -24.96
C LYS A 732 3.41 10.40 -25.53
N VAL A 733 3.56 9.33 -24.75
CA VAL A 733 3.17 7.97 -25.13
C VAL A 733 2.53 7.32 -23.91
N ILE A 734 1.33 6.79 -24.10
CA ILE A 734 0.69 5.86 -23.17
C ILE A 734 0.82 4.47 -23.76
N GLU A 735 1.19 3.49 -22.94
CA GLU A 735 1.23 2.10 -23.38
C GLU A 735 0.85 1.16 -22.25
N VAL A 736 -0.22 0.40 -22.48
CA VAL A 736 -0.69 -0.68 -21.63
C VAL A 736 -0.40 -2.00 -22.33
N LYS A 737 0.32 -2.91 -21.68
CA LYS A 737 0.71 -4.22 -22.23
C LYS A 737 0.14 -5.35 -21.40
N ASN A 738 -0.39 -6.36 -22.09
CA ASN A 738 -0.80 -7.66 -21.53
C ASN A 738 -1.64 -7.50 -20.26
N ALA A 739 -2.53 -6.50 -20.20
CA ALA A 739 -3.30 -6.22 -19.00
C ALA A 739 -4.51 -7.17 -18.93
N PRO A 740 -4.65 -7.99 -17.88
CA PRO A 740 -5.78 -8.89 -17.75
C PRO A 740 -7.10 -8.13 -17.68
N THR A 741 -8.12 -8.67 -18.35
CA THR A 741 -9.52 -8.22 -18.26
C THR A 741 -10.43 -9.45 -18.12
N TYR A 742 -11.71 -9.26 -17.83
CA TYR A 742 -12.69 -10.36 -17.86
C TYR A 742 -12.80 -11.06 -19.23
N PHE A 743 -12.27 -10.43 -20.28
CA PHE A 743 -12.30 -10.91 -21.65
C PHE A 743 -10.97 -11.53 -22.10
N GLY A 744 -9.93 -11.46 -21.28
CA GLY A 744 -8.55 -11.83 -21.63
C GLY A 744 -7.63 -10.62 -21.64
N GLU A 745 -6.35 -10.84 -21.95
CA GLU A 745 -5.35 -9.76 -21.95
C GLU A 745 -5.59 -8.78 -23.10
N VAL A 746 -5.49 -7.49 -22.81
CA VAL A 746 -5.57 -6.40 -23.80
C VAL A 746 -4.27 -5.60 -23.79
N SER A 747 -3.87 -5.10 -24.96
CA SER A 747 -2.83 -4.07 -25.06
C SER A 747 -3.36 -2.86 -25.81
N VAL A 748 -3.03 -1.67 -25.31
CA VAL A 748 -3.37 -0.40 -25.97
C VAL A 748 -2.18 0.53 -25.93
N ARG A 749 -1.85 1.12 -27.08
CA ARG A 749 -0.85 2.17 -27.21
C ARG A 749 -1.53 3.42 -27.74
N ALA A 750 -1.30 4.57 -27.11
CA ALA A 750 -1.74 5.88 -27.59
C ALA A 750 -0.53 6.82 -27.72
N GLU A 751 -0.40 7.47 -28.88
CA GLU A 751 0.68 8.42 -29.13
C GLU A 751 0.21 9.61 -29.98
N ALA A 752 0.65 10.80 -29.61
CA ALA A 752 0.52 11.99 -30.44
C ALA A 752 1.90 12.33 -31.04
N GLY A 753 2.00 12.35 -32.38
CA GLY A 753 3.23 12.71 -33.06
C GLY A 753 3.67 14.16 -32.76
N ARG A 754 4.98 14.47 -32.84
CA ARG A 754 5.46 15.85 -32.64
C ARG A 754 4.83 16.80 -33.67
N GLY A 755 4.10 17.81 -33.20
CA GLY A 755 3.38 18.76 -34.05
C GLY A 755 2.07 18.22 -34.67
N ALA A 756 1.66 17.01 -34.31
CA ALA A 756 0.44 16.40 -34.84
C ALA A 756 -0.82 17.04 -34.23
N LYS A 757 -1.85 17.20 -35.08
CA LYS A 757 -3.25 17.42 -34.65
C LYS A 757 -4.00 16.10 -34.59
N GLU A 758 -3.27 15.01 -34.38
CA GLU A 758 -3.76 13.64 -34.48
C GLU A 758 -3.16 12.79 -33.36
N ILE A 759 -4.02 11.99 -32.73
CA ILE A 759 -3.64 10.93 -31.79
C ILE A 759 -3.84 9.59 -32.50
N ARG A 760 -2.85 8.70 -32.42
CA ARG A 760 -2.93 7.34 -32.94
C ARG A 760 -3.05 6.36 -31.79
N TYR A 761 -3.99 5.44 -31.92
CA TYR A 761 -4.20 4.33 -31.01
C TYR A 761 -3.97 3.03 -31.75
N VAL A 762 -3.31 2.10 -31.08
CA VAL A 762 -3.14 0.73 -31.54
C VAL A 762 -3.65 -0.19 -30.45
N ILE A 763 -4.65 -1.00 -30.79
CA ILE A 763 -5.36 -1.87 -29.85
C ILE A 763 -5.14 -3.31 -30.29
N ASP A 764 -4.56 -4.12 -29.40
CA ASP A 764 -4.57 -5.57 -29.49
C ASP A 764 -5.72 -6.06 -28.57
N PRO A 765 -6.85 -6.52 -29.15
CA PRO A 765 -8.06 -6.79 -28.37
C PRO A 765 -7.94 -8.08 -27.55
N PRO A 766 -8.78 -8.24 -26.50
CA PRO A 766 -8.79 -9.45 -25.69
C PRO A 766 -9.10 -10.71 -26.50
N ALA A 767 -8.34 -11.78 -26.24
CA ALA A 767 -8.40 -13.01 -27.04
C ALA A 767 -9.31 -14.12 -26.46
N ARG A 768 -9.67 -14.09 -25.17
CA ARG A 768 -10.35 -15.21 -24.49
C ARG A 768 -11.87 -15.16 -24.64
N LYS A 769 -12.49 -13.98 -24.51
CA LYS A 769 -13.92 -13.73 -24.74
C LYS A 769 -14.07 -12.46 -25.57
N LYS A 770 -15.16 -12.37 -26.34
CA LYS A 770 -15.49 -11.13 -27.06
C LYS A 770 -15.91 -10.05 -26.06
N ALA A 771 -15.49 -8.82 -26.29
CA ALA A 771 -15.91 -7.63 -25.56
C ALA A 771 -16.37 -6.58 -26.58
N SER A 772 -17.38 -5.79 -26.25
CA SER A 772 -17.64 -4.53 -26.98
C SER A 772 -16.63 -3.49 -26.50
N ILE A 773 -15.84 -2.90 -27.40
CA ILE A 773 -14.77 -1.99 -27.00
C ILE A 773 -15.20 -0.54 -27.23
N VAL A 774 -15.13 0.26 -26.17
CA VAL A 774 -15.34 1.71 -26.24
C VAL A 774 -14.01 2.41 -25.97
N LEU A 775 -13.53 3.19 -26.93
CA LEU A 775 -12.30 3.97 -26.79
C LEU A 775 -12.63 5.43 -26.43
N HIS A 776 -11.99 5.93 -25.38
CA HIS A 776 -12.05 7.32 -24.97
C HIS A 776 -10.87 8.11 -25.54
N LEU A 777 -11.15 9.11 -26.38
CA LEU A 777 -10.17 9.80 -27.21
C LEU A 777 -9.44 10.93 -26.47
N ARG A 778 -10.15 11.67 -25.59
CA ARG A 778 -9.58 12.66 -24.67
C ARG A 778 -8.54 13.62 -25.31
N PRO A 779 -8.92 14.48 -26.29
CA PRO A 779 -8.00 15.44 -26.90
C PRO A 779 -7.16 16.23 -25.86
N PRO A 780 -5.89 16.54 -26.16
CA PRO A 780 -4.89 16.94 -25.17
C PRO A 780 -5.08 18.34 -24.57
N THR A 781 -6.07 19.09 -25.01
CA THR A 781 -6.39 20.40 -24.45
C THR A 781 -7.89 20.52 -24.20
N ILE A 782 -8.29 21.40 -23.30
CA ILE A 782 -9.70 21.70 -23.00
C ILE A 782 -10.46 22.35 -24.16
N PHE A 783 -9.72 22.85 -25.17
CA PHE A 783 -10.23 23.42 -26.41
C PHE A 783 -10.14 22.44 -27.58
N GLY A 784 -9.56 21.26 -27.37
CA GLY A 784 -9.46 20.22 -28.39
C GLY A 784 -10.84 19.67 -28.69
N VAL A 785 -11.21 19.62 -29.97
CA VAL A 785 -12.52 19.12 -30.41
C VAL A 785 -12.24 18.02 -31.41
N VAL A 786 -12.80 16.83 -31.19
CA VAL A 786 -12.67 15.74 -32.15
C VAL A 786 -13.29 16.14 -33.49
N LYS A 787 -12.48 16.17 -34.55
CA LYS A 787 -12.88 16.56 -35.92
C LYS A 787 -13.23 15.37 -36.79
N SER A 788 -12.43 14.31 -36.70
CA SER A 788 -12.64 13.05 -37.41
C SER A 788 -11.93 11.92 -36.72
N VAL A 789 -12.53 10.73 -36.78
CA VAL A 789 -11.93 9.48 -36.32
C VAL A 789 -11.97 8.48 -37.46
N GLU A 790 -10.84 7.82 -37.69
CA GLU A 790 -10.70 6.72 -38.64
C GLU A 790 -10.31 5.44 -37.91
N VAL A 791 -10.99 4.34 -38.22
CA VAL A 791 -10.68 2.99 -37.74
C VAL A 791 -10.22 2.18 -38.95
N ASP A 792 -8.96 1.75 -38.92
CA ASP A 792 -8.28 1.08 -40.05
C ASP A 792 -8.47 1.83 -41.39
N GLY A 793 -8.34 3.16 -41.33
CA GLY A 793 -8.48 4.08 -42.48
C GLY A 793 -9.92 4.37 -42.93
N LYS A 794 -10.93 3.89 -42.20
CA LYS A 794 -12.35 4.17 -42.48
C LYS A 794 -12.92 5.13 -41.46
N ARG A 795 -13.54 6.22 -41.93
CA ARG A 795 -14.18 7.20 -41.06
C ARG A 795 -15.36 6.59 -40.31
N VAL A 796 -15.45 6.87 -39.01
CA VAL A 796 -16.54 6.41 -38.14
C VAL A 796 -17.22 7.59 -37.42
N SER A 797 -18.42 7.36 -36.89
CA SER A 797 -19.11 8.30 -36.01
C SER A 797 -18.49 8.31 -34.61
N VAL A 798 -18.56 9.46 -33.95
CA VAL A 798 -18.04 9.69 -32.59
C VAL A 798 -19.14 10.38 -31.79
N GLU A 799 -19.30 9.99 -30.53
CA GLU A 799 -20.20 10.66 -29.59
C GLU A 799 -19.36 11.46 -28.58
N GLY A 800 -19.30 12.77 -28.76
CA GLY A 800 -18.43 13.62 -27.93
C GLY A 800 -16.94 13.26 -28.11
N GLU A 801 -16.36 12.63 -27.09
CA GLU A 801 -14.96 12.16 -27.09
C GLU A 801 -14.84 10.63 -27.05
N THR A 802 -15.92 9.90 -27.34
CA THR A 802 -15.94 8.43 -27.32
C THR A 802 -16.26 7.84 -28.68
N VAL A 803 -15.62 6.72 -28.99
CA VAL A 803 -15.92 5.90 -30.17
C VAL A 803 -16.22 4.48 -29.74
N ASP A 804 -17.39 3.97 -30.14
CA ASP A 804 -17.74 2.56 -29.99
C ASP A 804 -17.16 1.78 -31.18
N LEU A 805 -16.20 0.91 -30.88
CA LEU A 805 -15.53 0.07 -31.86
C LEU A 805 -16.24 -1.29 -32.02
N GLY A 806 -17.23 -1.57 -31.17
CA GLY A 806 -17.87 -2.88 -31.09
C GLY A 806 -16.87 -3.99 -30.76
N PRO A 807 -17.19 -5.25 -31.11
CA PRO A 807 -16.27 -6.36 -30.91
C PRO A 807 -15.13 -6.35 -31.93
N LEU A 808 -13.90 -6.26 -31.44
CA LEU A 808 -12.69 -6.41 -32.25
C LEU A 808 -12.18 -7.85 -32.22
N SER A 809 -11.61 -8.31 -33.34
CA SER A 809 -11.07 -9.68 -33.49
C SER A 809 -9.63 -9.73 -33.98
N ALA A 810 -9.07 -8.58 -34.33
CA ALA A 810 -7.71 -8.43 -34.78
C ALA A 810 -7.17 -7.09 -34.27
N ARG A 811 -5.85 -6.91 -34.37
CA ARG A 811 -5.20 -5.64 -34.07
C ARG A 811 -5.83 -4.52 -34.90
N THR A 812 -6.21 -3.43 -34.25
CA THR A 812 -6.92 -2.30 -34.86
C THR A 812 -6.17 -1.01 -34.64
N GLN A 813 -6.12 -0.16 -35.67
CA GLN A 813 -5.58 1.19 -35.59
C GLN A 813 -6.71 2.20 -35.58
N VAL A 814 -6.64 3.16 -34.67
CA VAL A 814 -7.57 4.29 -34.62
C VAL A 814 -6.77 5.59 -34.73
N ALA A 815 -7.16 6.47 -35.63
CA ALA A 815 -6.59 7.81 -35.76
C ALA A 815 -7.65 8.85 -35.43
N CYS A 816 -7.36 9.73 -34.47
CA CYS A 816 -8.26 10.80 -34.03
C CYS A 816 -7.65 12.17 -34.33
N THR A 817 -8.24 12.93 -35.25
CA THR A 817 -7.87 14.31 -35.53
C THR A 817 -8.65 15.27 -34.62
N TYR A 818 -7.97 16.25 -34.01
CA TYR A 818 -8.56 17.23 -33.07
C TYR A 818 -8.22 18.69 -33.37
#